data_AF-A0A961XB86-F1
#
_entry.id   AF-A0A961XB86-F1
#
_cell.length_a   1.000
_cell.length_b   1.000
_cell.length_c   1.000
_cell.angle_alpha   90.00
_cell.angle_beta   90.00
_cell.angle_gamma   90.00
#
_symmetry.space_group_name_H-M   'P 1'
#
loop_
_entity.id
_entity.type
_entity.pdbx_description
1 polymer ?
#
loop_
_entity_poly.entity_id
_entity_poly.type
_entity_poly.pdbx_seq_one_letter_code
_entity_poly.pdbx_strand_id
1 'polypeptide(L)'
;AAGGVDAFLIGSEMRGATALRQSASGFPFVDALVDLAADVRGVLGGGAKITYGADWTEYRGYQPDDGSGDVYFHLDPLWASSAIDAVGIDVYWPLSDWRDGETHLDRQAGWDSIYDLDYLRSNIRGGEGFDWYYPSAGVTGNEASAERLSQTRLPITDGAYGKAWIYKTKAIKEWWQNSHYNRPGGVEAGSHTGWVPQGKPIWFTELGCPAVDKGANQPNVFIDPKSSESFAPYFSHAVRDDLMQRRYIQAIQSYFDPSHEDYVSGQNPVSSVYGGRMVDAARIFIYTWDARPYPAFPYALSVWADGGNWELGHWLTGRVGGGALAAVVRQILEDYGFTRYDVTKLYGFLDGFVIDRILSVRDALQPLSLAFLFDAIESGGLIQFAHRGWLGSVASVTPDGLVETDADAPLYTLTRGQETELPLSAKITYVDGNQDYAQGAVEARRLGSRSDRAAAANLPIVMGQGKALAIAERWLRDAWAARERGSFALPPSRLALEPGDVVTLTSGDRDYALRLTETRDAAFKDVEARSVEPFNLDAVVAPEKAREFDPVTVFGRADALFMDLPLLRGDEAPYAGYVAATADPWPGAVAVYRSPSTSGYELNAFVPAQATMGRTVFDLYSGPVHRYDKSNVLRVALDHGELESVTEEALLNGANYAAIQNADGDFELIQFQMAALVEAGVYDLSVLLRGQNGTEGAMRDPVSAGARFVVINSAVAALNLRPDEIGLALNYRYGPVSESLDDDTYADATHAFRGLGLRPLSPVHIQGKRDPTSGDWALQWVRRTRYGGDSWEGLDVPLGEDAELYRFEVLDGPDGAVLRSVETSSPAFAYTAAMQSDDFGAPQWNVPVRVAQVSPVYGPGPSAPALIYDYQH
;
A
#
# COMPACT_ATOMS: atom_id res chain seq x y z
N ALA A 1 28.12 3.35 -12.29
CA ALA A 1 28.11 2.16 -11.40
C ALA A 1 26.86 2.18 -10.53
N ALA A 2 26.69 3.13 -9.60
CA ALA A 2 25.56 3.15 -8.66
C ALA A 2 24.20 3.70 -9.19
N GLY A 3 24.05 4.04 -10.47
CA GLY A 3 22.76 4.43 -11.05
C GLY A 3 22.07 5.66 -10.44
N GLY A 4 22.80 6.55 -9.74
CA GLY A 4 22.24 7.71 -9.05
C GLY A 4 22.02 7.51 -7.54
N VAL A 5 22.39 6.35 -6.97
CA VAL A 5 22.33 6.10 -5.52
C VAL A 5 23.50 6.78 -4.81
N ASP A 6 23.20 7.66 -3.85
CA ASP A 6 24.20 8.36 -3.03
C ASP A 6 24.71 7.53 -1.84
N ALA A 7 23.89 6.64 -1.29
CA ALA A 7 24.22 5.81 -0.14
C ALA A 7 23.48 4.45 -0.17
N PHE A 8 24.11 3.42 0.38
CA PHE A 8 23.59 2.05 0.41
C PHE A 8 23.86 1.40 1.79
N LEU A 9 22.81 0.80 2.38
CA LEU A 9 22.93 0.02 3.61
C LEU A 9 23.07 -1.46 3.23
N ILE A 10 24.12 -2.13 3.72
CA ILE A 10 24.36 -3.56 3.46
C ILE A 10 23.48 -4.47 4.34
N GLY A 11 22.79 -3.90 5.31
CA GLY A 11 21.86 -4.56 6.25
C GLY A 11 21.50 -3.62 7.40
N SER A 12 20.47 -3.98 8.18
CA SER A 12 20.06 -3.30 9.42
C SER A 12 19.66 -4.31 10.50
N GLU A 13 19.92 -3.98 11.77
CA GLU A 13 19.42 -4.65 12.99
C GLU A 13 19.59 -6.18 13.06
N MET A 14 20.64 -6.72 12.45
CA MET A 14 20.92 -8.17 12.42
C MET A 14 21.56 -8.69 13.73
N ARG A 15 21.15 -8.15 14.88
CA ARG A 15 21.73 -8.39 16.22
C ARG A 15 21.93 -9.86 16.54
N GLY A 16 20.93 -10.68 16.20
CA GLY A 16 20.96 -12.12 16.44
C GLY A 16 22.05 -12.83 15.64
N ALA A 17 22.34 -12.36 14.42
CA ALA A 17 23.34 -12.93 13.53
C ALA A 17 24.75 -12.41 13.83
N THR A 18 24.91 -11.11 14.08
CA THR A 18 26.19 -10.47 14.43
C THR A 18 26.73 -10.96 15.76
N ALA A 19 25.85 -11.36 16.69
CA ALA A 19 26.22 -11.96 17.97
C ALA A 19 26.61 -13.46 17.88
N LEU A 20 26.42 -14.13 16.73
CA LEU A 20 26.80 -15.54 16.58
C LEU A 20 28.32 -15.68 16.71
N ARG A 21 28.74 -16.69 17.47
CA ARG A 21 30.16 -16.96 17.77
C ARG A 21 30.59 -18.31 17.21
N GLN A 22 31.71 -18.34 16.48
CA GLN A 22 32.39 -19.59 16.10
C GLN A 22 33.51 -19.98 17.10
N SER A 23 33.94 -19.02 17.91
CA SER A 23 34.89 -19.19 19.01
C SER A 23 34.67 -18.10 20.06
N ALA A 24 35.42 -18.10 21.16
CA ALA A 24 35.26 -17.12 22.24
C ALA A 24 35.31 -15.65 21.76
N SER A 25 36.10 -15.37 20.72
CA SER A 25 36.31 -14.02 20.16
C SER A 25 36.03 -13.88 18.66
N GLY A 26 35.52 -14.94 18.01
CA GLY A 26 35.29 -14.97 16.56
C GLY A 26 33.82 -14.85 16.18
N PHE A 27 33.49 -13.86 15.34
CA PHE A 27 32.13 -13.51 14.92
C PHE A 27 31.97 -13.68 13.40
N PRO A 28 31.66 -14.89 12.91
CA PRO A 28 31.73 -15.22 11.48
C PRO A 28 30.78 -14.40 10.61
N PHE A 29 29.64 -13.97 11.15
CA PHE A 29 28.71 -13.11 10.40
C PHE A 29 29.28 -11.71 10.20
N VAL A 30 30.03 -11.17 11.18
CA VAL A 30 30.69 -9.87 11.01
C VAL A 30 31.80 -9.98 9.96
N ASP A 31 32.57 -11.07 9.94
CA ASP A 31 33.56 -11.33 8.90
C ASP A 31 32.88 -11.34 7.51
N ALA A 32 31.74 -12.02 7.38
CA ALA A 32 30.96 -12.03 6.14
C ALA A 32 30.38 -10.65 5.76
N LEU A 33 29.99 -9.82 6.74
CA LEU A 33 29.56 -8.43 6.49
C LEU A 33 30.72 -7.57 5.95
N VAL A 34 31.95 -7.79 6.43
CA VAL A 34 33.14 -7.09 5.92
C VAL A 34 33.37 -7.45 4.45
N ASP A 35 33.29 -8.75 4.11
CA ASP A 35 33.42 -9.23 2.73
C ASP A 35 32.29 -8.67 1.85
N LEU A 36 31.04 -8.71 2.32
CA LEU A 36 29.90 -8.13 1.62
C LEU A 36 30.09 -6.63 1.35
N ALA A 37 30.59 -5.87 2.32
CA ALA A 37 30.87 -4.44 2.12
C ALA A 37 31.89 -4.21 1.00
N ALA A 38 32.93 -5.05 0.93
CA ALA A 38 33.94 -4.98 -0.12
C ALA A 38 33.38 -5.36 -1.51
N ASP A 39 32.53 -6.38 -1.58
CA ASP A 39 31.86 -6.80 -2.81
C ASP A 39 30.91 -5.70 -3.32
N VAL A 40 30.07 -5.15 -2.43
CA VAL A 40 29.17 -4.03 -2.75
C VAL A 40 29.96 -2.80 -3.20
N ARG A 41 31.12 -2.52 -2.58
CA ARG A 41 32.04 -1.47 -3.03
C ARG A 41 32.55 -1.72 -4.45
N GLY A 42 32.88 -2.96 -4.79
CA GLY A 42 33.28 -3.37 -6.15
C GLY A 42 32.20 -3.09 -7.19
N VAL A 43 30.93 -3.30 -6.83
CA VAL A 43 29.77 -3.08 -7.71
C VAL A 43 29.39 -1.61 -7.84
N LEU A 44 29.22 -0.90 -6.71
CA LEU A 44 28.74 0.49 -6.69
C LEU A 44 29.84 1.50 -7.02
N GLY A 45 31.11 1.12 -6.87
CA GLY A 45 32.27 1.99 -7.02
C GLY A 45 32.49 2.94 -5.84
N GLY A 46 33.42 3.90 -5.99
CA GLY A 46 33.78 4.83 -4.92
C GLY A 46 32.82 6.02 -4.68
N GLY A 47 31.80 6.18 -5.55
CA GLY A 47 30.88 7.33 -5.50
C GLY A 47 29.77 7.19 -4.45
N ALA A 48 29.11 6.02 -4.40
CA ALA A 48 28.06 5.75 -3.43
C ALA A 48 28.65 5.44 -2.06
N LYS A 49 28.06 5.97 -1.00
CA LYS A 49 28.47 5.69 0.37
C LYS A 49 27.91 4.34 0.84
N ILE A 50 28.66 3.61 1.66
CA ILE A 50 28.24 2.28 2.15
C ILE A 50 28.30 2.27 3.68
N THR A 51 27.24 1.76 4.32
CA THR A 51 27.19 1.58 5.77
C THR A 51 26.36 0.34 6.14
N TYR A 52 26.33 0.02 7.43
CA TYR A 52 25.44 -0.96 8.07
C TYR A 52 24.64 -0.22 9.15
N GLY A 53 23.34 -0.48 9.28
CA GLY A 53 22.51 0.08 10.35
C GLY A 53 22.54 -0.84 11.58
N ALA A 54 23.40 -0.55 12.55
CA ALA A 54 23.42 -1.33 13.78
C ALA A 54 22.28 -0.90 14.71
N ASP A 55 21.64 -1.84 15.38
CA ASP A 55 20.66 -1.50 16.42
C ASP A 55 21.33 -0.66 17.53
N TRP A 56 20.60 0.29 18.12
CA TRP A 56 21.10 1.16 19.21
C TRP A 56 21.63 0.40 20.44
N THR A 57 21.29 -0.87 20.61
CA THR A 57 21.84 -1.75 21.65
C THR A 57 23.00 -2.64 21.18
N GLU A 58 23.34 -2.62 19.90
CA GLU A 58 24.33 -3.51 19.28
C GLU A 58 25.66 -2.78 18.97
N TYR A 59 25.57 -1.54 18.46
CA TYR A 59 26.72 -0.80 17.93
C TYR A 59 27.92 -0.71 18.90
N ARG A 60 27.65 -0.66 20.21
CA ARG A 60 28.67 -0.49 21.26
C ARG A 60 29.44 -1.77 21.58
N GLY A 61 29.05 -2.92 21.04
CA GLY A 61 29.70 -4.20 21.24
C GLY A 61 28.81 -5.27 21.88
N TYR A 62 29.27 -6.51 21.75
CA TYR A 62 28.65 -7.73 22.27
C TYR A 62 28.99 -7.89 23.76
N GLN A 63 27.96 -7.99 24.57
CA GLN A 63 28.03 -8.03 26.04
C GLN A 63 26.97 -9.02 26.54
N PRO A 64 27.26 -10.33 26.57
CA PRO A 64 26.27 -11.35 26.88
C PRO A 64 25.91 -11.36 28.37
N ASP A 65 24.63 -11.56 28.67
CA ASP A 65 24.14 -11.80 30.02
C ASP A 65 24.25 -13.28 30.42
N ASP A 66 25.43 -13.87 30.19
CA ASP A 66 25.74 -15.27 30.52
C ASP A 66 26.70 -15.41 31.73
N GLY A 67 26.98 -14.30 32.40
CA GLY A 67 27.89 -14.21 33.54
C GLY A 67 29.38 -14.26 33.18
N SER A 68 29.74 -14.33 31.89
CA SER A 68 31.15 -14.28 31.46
C SER A 68 31.82 -12.94 31.79
N GLY A 69 31.05 -11.84 31.80
CA GLY A 69 31.60 -10.49 31.86
C GLY A 69 32.29 -10.05 30.56
N ASP A 70 32.09 -10.79 29.46
CA ASP A 70 32.68 -10.50 28.17
C ASP A 70 32.22 -9.13 27.64
N VAL A 71 33.17 -8.34 27.13
CA VAL A 71 32.87 -7.16 26.29
C VAL A 71 33.69 -7.27 25.01
N TYR A 72 33.03 -7.43 23.87
CA TYR A 72 33.69 -7.45 22.58
C TYR A 72 33.14 -6.36 21.68
N PHE A 73 34.00 -5.49 21.17
CA PHE A 73 33.67 -4.57 20.09
C PHE A 73 33.64 -5.31 18.75
N HIS A 74 32.76 -6.30 18.67
CA HIS A 74 32.69 -7.29 17.59
C HIS A 74 32.45 -6.68 16.20
N LEU A 75 31.82 -5.50 16.11
CA LEU A 75 31.59 -4.77 14.86
C LEU A 75 32.77 -3.87 14.44
N ASP A 76 33.80 -3.69 15.28
CA ASP A 76 34.95 -2.85 14.92
C ASP A 76 35.68 -3.28 13.64
N PRO A 77 35.79 -4.59 13.27
CA PRO A 77 36.32 -4.99 11.97
C PRO A 77 35.54 -4.38 10.80
N LEU A 78 34.21 -4.35 10.89
CA LEU A 78 33.34 -3.72 9.90
C LEU A 78 33.52 -2.20 9.91
N TRP A 79 33.48 -1.58 11.08
CA TRP A 79 33.67 -0.13 11.22
C TRP A 79 35.06 0.35 10.81
N ALA A 80 36.09 -0.50 10.91
CA ALA A 80 37.44 -0.20 10.45
C ALA A 80 37.65 -0.45 8.95
N SER A 81 36.81 -1.28 8.31
CA SER A 81 36.92 -1.62 6.88
C SER A 81 36.90 -0.37 6.01
N SER A 82 37.81 -0.28 5.03
CA SER A 82 37.83 0.83 4.06
C SER A 82 36.62 0.84 3.12
N ALA A 83 35.84 -0.24 3.08
CA ALA A 83 34.62 -0.31 2.29
C ALA A 83 33.44 0.43 2.93
N ILE A 84 33.45 0.63 4.25
CA ILE A 84 32.41 1.32 5.02
C ILE A 84 32.76 2.80 5.17
N ASP A 85 31.83 3.72 4.89
CA ASP A 85 32.05 5.17 4.97
C ASP A 85 31.62 5.81 6.30
N ALA A 86 30.65 5.20 7.00
CA ALA A 86 30.06 5.72 8.22
C ALA A 86 29.71 4.60 9.20
N VAL A 87 29.50 4.94 10.47
CA VAL A 87 28.89 4.04 11.45
C VAL A 87 27.39 4.32 11.44
N GLY A 88 26.57 3.40 10.91
CA GLY A 88 25.12 3.53 10.93
C GLY A 88 24.55 2.99 12.24
N ILE A 89 23.60 3.72 12.83
CA ILE A 89 22.91 3.34 14.06
C ILE A 89 21.42 3.61 13.91
N ASP A 90 20.60 2.63 14.27
CA ASP A 90 19.14 2.74 14.35
C ASP A 90 18.77 3.18 15.77
N VAL A 91 18.46 4.47 15.94
CA VAL A 91 18.39 5.18 17.23
C VAL A 91 16.97 5.21 17.80
N TYR A 92 16.74 4.36 18.79
CA TYR A 92 15.50 4.29 19.56
C TYR A 92 15.72 4.46 21.08
N TRP A 93 16.47 5.50 21.45
CA TRP A 93 16.86 5.77 22.84
C TRP A 93 15.70 6.25 23.71
N PRO A 94 15.44 5.60 24.87
CA PRO A 94 14.54 6.18 25.86
C PRO A 94 14.99 7.59 26.27
N LEU A 95 14.14 8.58 26.02
CA LEU A 95 14.36 9.98 26.42
C LEU A 95 13.50 10.36 27.63
N SER A 96 12.80 9.40 28.20
CA SER A 96 11.88 9.62 29.31
C SER A 96 11.67 8.35 30.13
N ASP A 97 11.31 8.51 31.39
CA ASP A 97 10.74 7.46 32.25
C ASP A 97 9.50 8.01 32.97
N TRP A 98 8.61 8.66 32.21
CA TRP A 98 7.46 9.39 32.73
C TRP A 98 6.29 8.46 33.09
N ARG A 99 5.52 8.83 34.12
CA ARG A 99 4.33 8.11 34.61
C ARG A 99 3.24 9.12 34.94
N ASP A 100 2.02 8.64 35.14
CA ASP A 100 0.95 9.52 35.59
C ASP A 100 1.14 9.90 37.07
N GLY A 101 0.64 11.08 37.44
CA GLY A 101 0.73 11.61 38.80
C GLY A 101 2.02 12.38 39.08
N GLU A 102 2.18 12.82 40.33
CA GLU A 102 3.26 13.74 40.72
C GLU A 102 4.39 13.07 41.53
N THR A 103 4.24 11.78 41.86
CA THR A 103 5.12 11.07 42.80
C THR A 103 6.31 10.36 42.13
N HIS A 104 6.38 10.33 40.80
CA HIS A 104 7.49 9.71 40.10
C HIS A 104 8.75 10.60 40.10
N LEU A 105 9.92 9.97 40.00
CA LEU A 105 11.22 10.61 40.18
C LEU A 105 11.48 11.77 39.20
N ASP A 106 10.99 11.67 37.96
CA ASP A 106 11.20 12.71 36.94
C ASP A 106 10.42 13.99 37.27
N ARG A 107 9.20 13.87 37.81
CA ARG A 107 8.44 15.01 38.35
C ARG A 107 9.15 15.58 39.57
N GLN A 108 9.60 14.73 40.49
CA GLN A 108 10.32 15.14 41.70
C GLN A 108 11.68 15.79 41.39
N ALA A 109 12.28 15.47 40.25
CA ALA A 109 13.50 16.11 39.75
C ALA A 109 13.26 17.53 39.21
N GLY A 110 12.00 17.99 39.16
CA GLY A 110 11.63 19.35 38.80
C GLY A 110 11.13 19.52 37.37
N TRP A 111 10.94 18.44 36.61
CA TRP A 111 10.36 18.51 35.28
C TRP A 111 8.83 18.60 35.38
N ASP A 112 8.24 19.51 34.60
CA ASP A 112 6.79 19.73 34.60
C ASP A 112 6.06 18.86 33.55
N SER A 113 6.73 18.47 32.48
CA SER A 113 6.13 17.72 31.37
C SER A 113 7.05 16.69 30.76
N ILE A 114 6.46 15.60 30.26
CA ILE A 114 7.11 14.72 29.28
C ILE A 114 7.40 15.42 27.94
N TYR A 115 6.63 16.45 27.57
CA TYR A 115 6.77 17.17 26.30
C TYR A 115 7.82 18.29 26.35
N ASP A 116 8.42 18.52 27.51
CA ASP A 116 9.47 19.52 27.68
C ASP A 116 10.71 19.12 26.87
N LEU A 117 11.14 20.01 25.97
CA LEU A 117 12.30 19.76 25.12
C LEU A 117 13.60 19.75 25.92
N ASP A 118 13.72 20.50 27.01
CA ASP A 118 14.89 20.47 27.88
C ASP A 118 14.96 19.12 28.61
N TYR A 119 13.82 18.59 29.08
CA TYR A 119 13.73 17.26 29.68
C TYR A 119 14.20 16.18 28.71
N LEU A 120 13.61 16.13 27.51
CA LEU A 120 13.96 15.11 26.51
C LEU A 120 15.42 15.24 26.05
N ARG A 121 15.93 16.46 25.81
CA ARG A 121 17.33 16.69 25.44
C ARG A 121 18.29 16.28 26.55
N SER A 122 17.97 16.55 27.81
CA SER A 122 18.82 16.15 28.95
C SER A 122 18.99 14.64 29.01
N ASN A 123 17.99 13.88 28.56
CA ASN A 123 18.02 12.42 28.50
C ASN A 123 18.74 11.85 27.25
N ILE A 124 19.20 12.66 26.29
CA ILE A 124 20.03 12.15 25.18
C ILE A 124 21.39 11.68 25.71
N ARG A 125 21.94 12.40 26.70
CA ARG A 125 23.15 12.01 27.47
C ARG A 125 22.87 11.94 28.97
N GLY A 126 21.73 11.36 29.32
CA GLY A 126 21.30 11.17 30.70
C GLY A 126 20.25 10.07 30.77
N GLY A 127 19.75 9.73 31.95
CA GLY A 127 18.63 8.79 32.09
C GLY A 127 18.95 7.33 31.75
N GLU A 128 17.95 6.57 31.32
CA GLU A 128 18.06 5.13 31.03
C GLU A 128 19.07 4.86 29.90
N GLY A 129 20.03 3.96 30.14
CA GLY A 129 21.07 3.62 29.16
C GLY A 129 22.25 4.59 29.12
N PHE A 130 22.25 5.64 29.96
CA PHE A 130 23.42 6.50 30.17
C PHE A 130 23.80 6.66 31.64
N ASP A 131 22.87 7.10 32.49
CA ASP A 131 23.12 7.25 33.93
C ASP A 131 22.82 5.95 34.68
N TRP A 132 21.72 5.30 34.30
CA TRP A 132 21.19 4.16 35.01
C TRP A 132 20.51 3.14 34.09
N TYR A 133 20.21 1.96 34.63
CA TYR A 133 19.44 0.89 33.99
C TYR A 133 18.55 0.17 35.01
N TYR A 134 17.59 -0.62 34.52
CA TYR A 134 16.83 -1.56 35.35
C TYR A 134 17.44 -2.96 35.27
N PRO A 135 17.74 -3.63 36.40
CA PRO A 135 18.43 -4.92 36.42
C PRO A 135 17.64 -6.07 35.80
N SER A 136 16.32 -5.93 35.68
CA SER A 136 15.39 -6.90 35.11
C SER A 136 14.89 -6.51 33.71
N ALA A 137 15.60 -5.62 33.00
CA ALA A 137 15.19 -5.13 31.67
C ALA A 137 15.17 -6.20 30.55
N GLY A 138 15.58 -7.45 30.84
CA GLY A 138 15.54 -8.58 29.93
C GLY A 138 14.30 -9.48 30.02
N VAL A 139 13.26 -9.10 30.77
CA VAL A 139 12.00 -9.86 30.82
C VAL A 139 11.37 -9.86 29.42
N THR A 140 11.11 -11.06 28.87
CA THR A 140 10.42 -11.23 27.60
C THR A 140 8.97 -10.74 27.71
N GLY A 141 8.60 -9.75 26.91
CA GLY A 141 7.30 -9.07 26.95
C GLY A 141 7.43 -7.58 27.30
N ASN A 142 6.30 -6.90 27.47
CA ASN A 142 6.26 -5.45 27.67
C ASN A 142 5.60 -5.02 28.98
N GLU A 143 5.46 -5.95 29.93
CA GLU A 143 5.05 -5.58 31.28
C GLU A 143 6.21 -4.86 31.98
N ALA A 144 5.89 -3.75 32.67
CA ALA A 144 6.88 -3.05 33.47
C ALA A 144 7.35 -3.95 34.62
N SER A 145 8.67 -4.19 34.71
CA SER A 145 9.24 -4.96 35.82
C SER A 145 8.98 -4.30 37.18
N ALA A 146 9.09 -5.08 38.26
CA ALA A 146 8.90 -4.56 39.63
C ALA A 146 9.85 -3.37 39.93
N GLU A 147 11.07 -3.43 39.41
CA GLU A 147 12.07 -2.36 39.52
C GLU A 147 11.65 -1.13 38.70
N ARG A 148 11.08 -1.31 37.51
CA ARG A 148 10.53 -0.20 36.72
C ARG A 148 9.32 0.42 37.42
N LEU A 149 8.43 -0.37 38.01
CA LEU A 149 7.28 0.15 38.78
C LEU A 149 7.70 1.00 39.99
N SER A 150 8.76 0.58 40.69
CA SER A 150 9.30 1.26 41.87
C SER A 150 10.37 2.32 41.56
N GLN A 151 10.71 2.51 40.28
CA GLN A 151 11.85 3.33 39.83
C GLN A 151 13.18 3.00 40.54
N THR A 152 13.44 1.70 40.76
CA THR A 152 14.72 1.20 41.29
C THR A 152 15.79 1.27 40.19
N ARG A 153 16.34 2.46 39.99
CA ARG A 153 17.36 2.79 38.98
C ARG A 153 18.77 2.47 39.51
N LEU A 154 19.50 1.57 38.85
CA LEU A 154 20.89 1.25 39.21
C LEU A 154 21.89 2.01 38.33
N PRO A 155 22.95 2.61 38.90
CA PRO A 155 23.91 3.39 38.13
C PRO A 155 24.74 2.50 37.19
N ILE A 156 25.02 2.99 35.98
CA ILE A 156 25.92 2.31 35.03
C ILE A 156 27.37 2.68 35.39
N THR A 157 28.14 1.69 35.84
CA THR A 157 29.54 1.87 36.26
C THR A 157 30.44 0.79 35.68
N ASP A 158 31.75 1.08 35.60
CA ASP A 158 32.77 0.12 35.14
C ASP A 158 33.69 -0.35 36.28
N GLY A 159 33.59 0.26 37.46
CA GLY A 159 34.47 -0.02 38.59
C GLY A 159 35.96 0.10 38.22
N ALA A 160 36.59 -1.03 37.94
CA ALA A 160 38.04 -1.22 37.84
C ALA A 160 38.77 -0.31 36.81
N TYR A 161 38.15 -0.01 35.66
CA TYR A 161 38.83 0.73 34.58
C TYR A 161 38.28 2.14 34.33
N GLY A 162 37.19 2.53 35.00
CA GLY A 162 36.60 3.87 34.85
C GLY A 162 36.08 4.20 33.44
N LYS A 163 35.84 3.20 32.58
CA LYS A 163 35.34 3.35 31.19
C LYS A 163 33.87 2.94 31.09
N ALA A 164 33.02 3.48 31.96
CA ALA A 164 31.58 3.16 32.00
C ALA A 164 30.86 3.37 30.66
N TRP A 165 31.40 4.21 29.77
CA TRP A 165 30.87 4.45 28.43
C TRP A 165 30.72 3.18 27.58
N ILE A 166 31.49 2.10 27.82
CA ILE A 166 31.33 0.84 27.07
C ILE A 166 29.99 0.16 27.37
N TYR A 167 29.41 0.41 28.55
CA TYR A 167 28.13 -0.16 29.00
C TYR A 167 26.94 0.77 28.72
N LYS A 168 27.19 2.02 28.29
CA LYS A 168 26.15 3.03 28.05
C LYS A 168 25.71 3.02 26.59
N THR A 169 24.45 2.66 26.32
CA THR A 169 23.83 2.65 24.97
C THR A 169 23.76 4.04 24.31
N LYS A 170 23.83 5.11 25.09
CA LYS A 170 23.74 6.49 24.57
C LYS A 170 25.08 7.24 24.55
N ALA A 171 26.16 6.60 25.01
CA ALA A 171 27.49 7.23 25.08
C ALA A 171 28.23 7.21 23.74
N ILE A 172 27.55 7.58 22.65
CA ILE A 172 28.12 7.55 21.29
C ILE A 172 29.35 8.45 21.14
N LYS A 173 29.43 9.57 21.88
CA LYS A 173 30.60 10.46 21.83
C LYS A 173 31.82 9.81 22.45
N GLU A 174 31.67 9.24 23.63
CA GLU A 174 32.74 8.55 24.32
C GLU A 174 33.18 7.31 23.55
N TRP A 175 32.24 6.54 22.99
CA TRP A 175 32.55 5.43 22.11
C TRP A 175 33.37 5.92 20.89
N TRP A 176 32.86 6.92 20.17
CA TRP A 176 33.49 7.44 18.96
C TRP A 176 34.89 8.04 19.17
N GLN A 177 35.13 8.71 20.30
CA GLN A 177 36.38 9.46 20.53
C GLN A 177 37.49 8.65 21.22
N ASN A 178 37.22 7.43 21.68
CA ASN A 178 38.19 6.62 22.44
C ASN A 178 38.66 5.39 21.67
N SER A 179 39.83 4.87 22.04
CA SER A 179 40.29 3.56 21.59
C SER A 179 39.49 2.44 22.27
N HIS A 180 39.11 1.42 21.51
CA HIS A 180 38.32 0.30 21.98
C HIS A 180 39.22 -0.86 22.42
N TYR A 181 38.94 -1.43 23.59
CA TYR A 181 39.69 -2.57 24.14
C TYR A 181 38.71 -3.67 24.54
N ASN A 182 38.81 -4.83 23.88
CA ASN A 182 38.00 -5.99 24.26
C ASN A 182 38.31 -6.43 25.70
N ARG A 183 37.31 -7.04 26.35
CA ARG A 183 37.39 -7.51 27.73
C ARG A 183 36.93 -8.96 27.86
N PRO A 184 37.71 -9.95 27.39
CA PRO A 184 37.41 -11.35 27.65
C PRO A 184 37.39 -11.60 29.17
N GLY A 185 36.31 -12.17 29.69
CA GLY A 185 36.15 -12.42 31.12
C GLY A 185 36.15 -11.16 31.99
N GLY A 186 35.79 -10.00 31.43
CA GLY A 186 35.81 -8.71 32.13
C GLY A 186 37.19 -8.06 32.28
N VAL A 187 38.25 -8.65 31.70
CA VAL A 187 39.62 -8.13 31.82
C VAL A 187 40.04 -7.41 30.53
N GLU A 188 40.42 -6.13 30.64
CA GLU A 188 40.83 -5.34 29.49
C GLU A 188 42.07 -5.90 28.79
N ALA A 189 41.96 -6.13 27.48
CA ALA A 189 43.05 -6.61 26.65
C ALA A 189 44.19 -5.57 26.55
N GLY A 190 45.43 -6.04 26.40
CA GLY A 190 46.61 -5.16 26.32
C GLY A 190 46.72 -4.34 25.03
N SER A 191 45.91 -4.64 24.01
CA SER A 191 45.88 -3.94 22.73
C SER A 191 44.46 -3.50 22.39
N HIS A 192 44.33 -2.36 21.73
CA HIS A 192 43.05 -1.90 21.20
C HIS A 192 42.66 -2.67 19.93
N THR A 193 41.39 -2.60 19.54
CA THR A 193 40.85 -3.16 18.29
C THR A 193 41.30 -2.35 17.06
N GLY A 194 40.79 -2.72 15.87
CA GLY A 194 41.03 -1.97 14.64
C GLY A 194 40.32 -0.61 14.53
N TRP A 195 39.45 -0.25 15.48
CA TRP A 195 38.77 1.05 15.47
C TRP A 195 39.76 2.20 15.62
N VAL A 196 39.61 3.21 14.76
CA VAL A 196 40.36 4.48 14.83
C VAL A 196 39.46 5.52 15.48
N PRO A 197 39.82 6.08 16.64
CA PRO A 197 39.05 7.14 17.28
C PRO A 197 38.77 8.30 16.32
N GLN A 198 37.52 8.73 16.27
CA GLN A 198 37.02 9.78 15.39
C GLN A 198 37.16 9.48 13.89
N GLY A 199 37.42 8.22 13.50
CA GLY A 199 37.81 7.84 12.15
C GLY A 199 36.71 8.00 11.10
N LYS A 200 35.44 7.87 11.50
CA LYS A 200 34.28 7.94 10.60
C LYS A 200 33.12 8.71 11.22
N PRO A 201 32.26 9.38 10.43
CA PRO A 201 31.02 9.96 10.96
C PRO A 201 30.03 8.86 11.38
N ILE A 202 29.11 9.24 12.26
CA ILE A 202 27.95 8.45 12.68
C ILE A 202 26.74 8.97 11.91
N TRP A 203 25.98 8.05 11.33
CA TRP A 203 24.69 8.30 10.69
C TRP A 203 23.61 7.65 11.55
N PHE A 204 22.50 8.35 11.77
CA PHE A 204 21.32 7.73 12.35
C PHE A 204 20.47 7.20 11.20
N THR A 205 20.64 5.92 10.91
CA THR A 205 20.04 5.21 9.76
C THR A 205 18.54 5.00 9.96
N GLU A 206 18.12 4.92 11.21
CA GLU A 206 16.73 5.06 11.64
C GLU A 206 16.67 5.90 12.91
N LEU A 207 15.56 6.62 13.09
CA LEU A 207 15.27 7.39 14.29
C LEU A 207 13.77 7.67 14.37
N GLY A 208 13.15 7.43 15.51
CA GLY A 208 11.77 7.82 15.73
C GLY A 208 11.21 7.35 17.06
N CYS A 209 9.97 7.69 17.32
CA CYS A 209 9.16 7.06 18.34
C CYS A 209 7.72 6.92 17.81
N PRO A 210 6.94 5.96 18.34
CA PRO A 210 5.53 5.83 17.97
C PRO A 210 4.77 7.10 18.36
N ALA A 211 3.77 7.49 17.57
CA ALA A 211 2.88 8.61 17.89
C ALA A 211 1.83 8.20 18.92
N VAL A 212 2.31 7.84 20.11
CA VAL A 212 1.54 7.31 21.24
C VAL A 212 1.93 8.08 22.49
N ASP A 213 0.98 8.26 23.41
CA ASP A 213 1.25 8.86 24.71
C ASP A 213 2.43 8.14 25.39
N LYS A 214 3.39 8.90 25.89
CA LYS A 214 4.63 8.37 26.48
C LYS A 214 5.50 7.54 25.52
N GLY A 215 5.37 7.74 24.20
CA GLY A 215 6.25 7.15 23.17
C GLY A 215 7.75 7.31 23.45
N ALA A 216 8.17 8.42 24.07
CA ALA A 216 9.56 8.66 24.45
C ALA A 216 10.10 7.73 25.56
N ASN A 217 9.24 7.01 26.29
CA ASN A 217 9.65 6.04 27.30
C ASN A 217 10.25 4.77 26.68
N GLN A 218 9.78 4.38 25.51
CA GLN A 218 10.21 3.16 24.82
C GLN A 218 10.06 3.33 23.31
N PRO A 219 10.96 4.09 22.65
CA PRO A 219 10.75 4.51 21.27
C PRO A 219 10.82 3.38 20.23
N ASN A 220 11.39 2.24 20.60
CA ASN A 220 11.59 1.10 19.70
C ASN A 220 10.35 0.24 19.50
N VAL A 221 9.32 0.34 20.35
CA VAL A 221 8.12 -0.50 20.23
C VAL A 221 7.09 0.11 19.29
N PHE A 222 6.31 -0.76 18.66
CA PHE A 222 5.20 -0.41 17.79
C PHE A 222 4.02 -1.34 18.05
N ILE A 223 2.82 -0.90 17.68
CA ILE A 223 1.59 -1.69 17.79
C ILE A 223 1.25 -2.25 16.41
N ASP A 224 1.31 -3.57 16.29
CA ASP A 224 0.89 -4.33 15.11
C ASP A 224 0.23 -5.63 15.57
N PRO A 225 -1.10 -5.76 15.52
CA PRO A 225 -1.81 -6.96 15.98
C PRO A 225 -1.33 -8.29 15.35
N LYS A 226 -0.57 -8.24 14.25
CA LYS A 226 0.00 -9.43 13.57
C LYS A 226 1.40 -9.81 14.07
N SER A 227 2.07 -8.94 14.82
CA SER A 227 3.41 -9.15 15.34
C SER A 227 3.40 -9.66 16.78
N SER A 228 4.24 -10.64 17.08
CA SER A 228 4.52 -11.05 18.47
C SER A 228 5.29 -10.01 19.28
N GLU A 229 5.80 -8.97 18.62
CA GLU A 229 6.54 -7.86 19.22
C GLU A 229 5.68 -6.59 19.36
N SER A 230 4.36 -6.73 19.25
CA SER A 230 3.40 -5.63 19.33
C SER A 230 3.16 -5.14 20.75
N PHE A 231 3.66 -3.94 21.05
CA PHE A 231 3.69 -3.39 22.40
C PHE A 231 3.43 -1.88 22.43
N ALA A 232 2.71 -1.40 23.44
CA ALA A 232 2.60 0.02 23.73
C ALA A 232 3.80 0.48 24.58
N PRO A 233 4.27 1.73 24.51
CA PRO A 233 5.37 2.20 25.36
C PRO A 233 5.09 1.99 26.85
N TYR A 234 6.13 1.82 27.69
CA TYR A 234 5.95 1.69 29.13
C TYR A 234 5.07 2.80 29.73
N PHE A 235 4.05 2.40 30.50
CA PHE A 235 3.06 3.27 31.15
C PHE A 235 2.14 4.05 30.20
N SER A 236 2.22 3.81 28.90
CA SER A 236 1.29 4.36 27.91
C SER A 236 -0.11 3.80 28.11
N HIS A 237 -1.11 4.62 27.81
CA HIS A 237 -2.51 4.20 27.69
C HIS A 237 -2.88 3.72 26.27
N ALA A 238 -1.88 3.59 25.39
CA ALA A 238 -2.00 3.24 23.98
C ALA A 238 -2.90 4.22 23.19
N VAL A 239 -2.77 5.52 23.46
CA VAL A 239 -3.57 6.55 22.79
C VAL A 239 -2.70 7.40 21.88
N ARG A 240 -3.23 7.78 20.72
CA ARG A 240 -2.52 8.58 19.73
C ARG A 240 -2.05 9.93 20.29
N ASP A 241 -0.77 10.22 20.09
CA ASP A 241 -0.12 11.45 20.51
C ASP A 241 0.94 11.91 19.50
N ASP A 242 0.50 12.73 18.54
CA ASP A 242 1.36 13.30 17.51
C ASP A 242 2.37 14.31 18.09
N LEU A 243 2.07 14.94 19.23
CA LEU A 243 2.99 15.89 19.87
C LEU A 243 4.20 15.16 20.46
N MET A 244 3.99 14.00 21.09
CA MET A 244 5.09 13.22 21.66
C MET A 244 6.11 12.84 20.59
N GLN A 245 5.64 12.29 19.46
CA GLN A 245 6.50 11.96 18.32
C GLN A 245 7.27 13.18 17.84
N ARG A 246 6.59 14.31 17.65
CA ARG A 246 7.24 15.56 17.22
C ARG A 246 8.32 16.00 18.21
N ARG A 247 8.04 15.99 19.52
CA ARG A 247 8.98 16.45 20.55
C ARG A 247 10.21 15.54 20.65
N TYR A 248 10.04 14.24 20.53
CA TYR A 248 11.15 13.29 20.49
C TYR A 248 12.10 13.58 19.33
N ILE A 249 11.55 13.74 18.11
CA ILE A 249 12.35 14.05 16.91
C ILE A 249 13.04 15.41 17.05
N GLN A 250 12.29 16.44 17.49
CA GLN A 250 12.84 17.78 17.72
C GLN A 250 13.98 17.79 18.74
N ALA A 251 13.85 17.03 19.83
CA ALA A 251 14.88 16.93 20.86
C ALA A 251 16.20 16.41 20.27
N ILE A 252 16.16 15.36 19.44
CA ILE A 252 17.38 14.79 18.85
C ILE A 252 17.95 15.70 17.75
N GLN A 253 17.11 16.25 16.87
CA GLN A 253 17.56 17.16 15.81
C GLN A 253 18.25 18.40 16.39
N SER A 254 17.61 19.09 17.34
CA SER A 254 18.17 20.29 17.98
C SER A 254 19.43 20.01 18.79
N TYR A 255 19.63 18.77 19.26
CA TYR A 255 20.82 18.37 20.00
C TYR A 255 22.05 18.20 19.11
N PHE A 256 21.89 17.62 17.92
CA PHE A 256 23.01 17.30 17.04
C PHE A 256 23.24 18.30 15.90
N ASP A 257 22.23 19.07 15.50
CA ASP A 257 22.33 20.04 14.42
C ASP A 257 22.91 21.39 14.91
N PRO A 258 24.15 21.76 14.52
CA PRO A 258 24.76 23.01 14.92
C PRO A 258 24.10 24.26 14.31
N SER A 259 23.20 24.10 13.34
CA SER A 259 22.42 25.20 12.75
C SER A 259 21.15 25.51 13.55
N HIS A 260 20.73 24.63 14.45
CA HIS A 260 19.57 24.84 15.31
C HIS A 260 19.88 25.88 16.39
N GLU A 261 18.92 26.77 16.68
CA GLU A 261 19.11 27.85 17.67
C GLU A 261 19.40 27.34 19.08
N ASP A 262 18.79 26.22 19.44
CA ASP A 262 18.94 25.55 20.74
C ASP A 262 20.19 24.65 20.86
N TYR A 263 21.08 24.62 19.85
CA TYR A 263 22.27 23.76 19.87
C TYR A 263 23.30 24.21 20.93
N VAL A 264 23.80 23.27 21.72
CA VAL A 264 24.85 23.53 22.71
C VAL A 264 26.21 23.07 22.19
N SER A 265 27.15 24.02 22.11
CA SER A 265 28.51 23.78 21.62
C SER A 265 29.20 22.62 22.34
N GLY A 266 29.79 21.72 21.55
CA GLY A 266 30.58 20.58 22.04
C GLY A 266 29.79 19.27 22.21
N GLN A 267 28.47 19.28 22.05
CA GLN A 267 27.65 18.05 22.06
C GLN A 267 27.89 17.16 20.84
N ASN A 268 28.05 17.79 19.67
CA ASN A 268 28.44 17.14 18.42
C ASN A 268 29.85 17.61 17.99
N PRO A 269 30.95 16.98 18.46
CA PRO A 269 32.32 17.46 18.21
C PRO A 269 32.74 17.31 16.75
N VAL A 270 33.77 18.06 16.34
CA VAL A 270 34.42 17.91 15.02
C VAL A 270 35.54 16.87 15.11
N SER A 271 35.61 15.97 14.13
CA SER A 271 36.67 14.99 14.00
C SER A 271 38.00 15.66 13.64
N SER A 272 39.03 15.29 14.39
CA SER A 272 40.42 15.61 14.04
C SER A 272 40.96 14.80 12.84
N VAL A 273 40.24 13.74 12.41
CA VAL A 273 40.67 12.85 11.32
C VAL A 273 40.10 13.29 9.97
N TYR A 274 38.79 13.58 9.88
CA TYR A 274 38.13 13.92 8.62
C TYR A 274 37.53 15.35 8.59
N GLY A 275 37.62 16.12 9.68
CA GLY A 275 37.19 17.52 9.73
C GLY A 275 35.68 17.77 9.76
N GLY A 276 34.84 16.74 9.68
CA GLY A 276 33.39 16.83 9.83
C GLY A 276 32.91 16.54 11.25
N ARG A 277 31.60 16.65 11.49
CA ARG A 277 30.97 16.42 12.81
C ARG A 277 30.77 14.92 13.08
N MET A 278 30.86 14.54 14.36
CA MET A 278 30.64 13.16 14.83
C MET A 278 29.32 12.58 14.32
N VAL A 279 28.20 13.28 14.50
CA VAL A 279 26.92 12.95 13.87
C VAL A 279 26.72 13.92 12.70
N ASP A 280 26.50 13.38 11.51
CA ASP A 280 26.16 14.20 10.36
C ASP A 280 24.66 14.54 10.40
N ALA A 281 24.32 15.81 10.66
CA ALA A 281 22.95 16.27 10.80
C ALA A 281 22.10 16.05 9.53
N ALA A 282 22.73 16.00 8.35
CA ALA A 282 22.05 15.68 7.09
C ALA A 282 21.80 14.17 6.91
N ARG A 283 22.32 13.33 7.81
CA ARG A 283 22.23 11.87 7.81
C ARG A 283 21.55 11.35 9.08
N ILE A 284 20.53 12.09 9.51
CA ILE A 284 19.55 11.66 10.51
C ILE A 284 18.26 11.32 9.75
N PHE A 285 18.00 10.02 9.59
CA PHE A 285 16.86 9.51 8.84
C PHE A 285 15.73 9.14 9.79
N ILE A 286 14.55 9.74 9.58
CA ILE A 286 13.41 9.54 10.47
C ILE A 286 12.55 8.37 10.00
N TYR A 287 12.33 7.40 10.87
CA TYR A 287 11.41 6.29 10.64
C TYR A 287 9.99 6.70 11.10
N THR A 288 8.96 6.68 10.25
CA THR A 288 9.02 6.41 8.80
C THR A 288 8.09 7.30 8.00
N TRP A 289 8.42 7.57 6.74
CA TRP A 289 7.55 8.27 5.80
C TRP A 289 7.14 7.31 4.68
N ASP A 290 5.84 7.12 4.54
CA ASP A 290 5.25 6.19 3.57
C ASP A 290 4.96 6.89 2.24
N ALA A 291 5.35 6.26 1.14
CA ALA A 291 5.13 6.77 -0.20
C ALA A 291 3.69 6.61 -0.70
N ARG A 292 2.86 5.78 -0.03
CA ARG A 292 1.44 5.67 -0.34
C ARG A 292 0.75 7.01 -0.10
N PRO A 293 -0.15 7.45 -1.00
CA PRO A 293 -0.72 8.79 -0.94
C PRO A 293 -1.59 8.96 0.31
N TYR A 294 -1.39 10.06 1.03
CA TYR A 294 -2.29 10.48 2.11
C TYR A 294 -3.47 11.28 1.53
N PRO A 295 -4.73 11.10 1.98
CA PRO A 295 -5.16 10.25 3.08
C PRO A 295 -5.58 8.85 2.63
N ALA A 296 -5.28 8.45 1.38
CA ALA A 296 -5.60 7.11 0.93
C ALA A 296 -4.98 6.10 1.89
N PHE A 297 -3.66 6.04 2.06
CA PHE A 297 -3.08 5.44 3.25
C PHE A 297 -3.25 6.44 4.41
N PRO A 298 -3.79 6.03 5.57
CA PRO A 298 -4.04 4.64 6.00
C PRO A 298 -5.46 4.09 5.74
N TYR A 299 -6.38 4.88 5.19
CA TYR A 299 -7.81 4.59 5.20
C TYR A 299 -8.34 3.63 4.12
N ALA A 300 -7.67 3.40 2.98
CA ALA A 300 -8.11 2.40 1.98
C ALA A 300 -7.76 0.96 2.38
N LEU A 301 -8.40 0.48 3.45
CA LEU A 301 -8.14 -0.84 4.03
C LEU A 301 -8.57 -2.02 3.16
N SER A 302 -9.34 -1.78 2.08
CA SER A 302 -9.60 -2.77 1.03
C SER A 302 -8.37 -3.04 0.15
N VAL A 303 -7.43 -2.08 0.11
CA VAL A 303 -6.18 -2.17 -0.66
C VAL A 303 -4.99 -2.51 0.25
N TRP A 304 -4.93 -1.94 1.45
CA TRP A 304 -3.80 -2.14 2.37
C TRP A 304 -4.22 -2.78 3.68
N ALA A 305 -3.51 -3.84 4.07
CA ALA A 305 -3.84 -4.64 5.25
C ALA A 305 -3.26 -4.09 6.57
N ASP A 306 -2.42 -3.05 6.51
CA ASP A 306 -1.62 -2.50 7.62
C ASP A 306 -2.01 -1.06 8.00
N GLY A 307 -3.04 -0.48 7.37
CA GLY A 307 -3.46 0.89 7.65
C GLY A 307 -3.82 1.15 9.12
N GLY A 308 -4.33 0.14 9.84
CA GLY A 308 -4.62 0.24 11.28
C GLY A 308 -3.38 0.51 12.15
N ASN A 309 -2.18 0.18 11.67
CA ASN A 309 -0.94 0.40 12.43
C ASN A 309 -0.49 1.86 12.39
N TRP A 310 -0.97 2.66 11.42
CA TRP A 310 -0.61 4.07 11.26
C TRP A 310 -0.94 4.89 12.52
N GLU A 311 -2.12 4.68 13.10
CA GLU A 311 -2.67 5.52 14.17
C GLU A 311 -1.73 5.62 15.39
N LEU A 312 -1.06 4.53 15.74
CA LEU A 312 -0.19 4.41 16.90
C LEU A 312 1.27 4.10 16.54
N GLY A 313 1.60 4.00 15.26
CA GLY A 313 2.96 3.71 14.80
C GLY A 313 3.81 4.95 14.53
N HIS A 314 5.01 4.70 14.01
CA HIS A 314 6.04 5.72 13.74
C HIS A 314 5.80 6.58 12.50
N TRP A 315 4.77 6.27 11.69
CA TRP A 315 4.51 6.97 10.44
C TRP A 315 4.40 8.49 10.59
N LEU A 316 5.10 9.20 9.73
CA LEU A 316 5.06 10.66 9.61
C LEU A 316 4.03 11.13 8.58
N THR A 317 3.66 10.27 7.63
CA THR A 317 2.71 10.56 6.56
C THR A 317 1.39 11.08 7.15
N GLY A 318 0.96 12.28 6.72
CA GLY A 318 -0.21 12.98 7.28
C GLY A 318 0.06 13.78 8.56
N ARG A 319 1.19 13.59 9.25
CA ARG A 319 1.54 14.27 10.51
C ARG A 319 2.56 15.40 10.36
N VAL A 320 3.49 15.31 9.39
CA VAL A 320 4.58 16.30 9.24
C VAL A 320 4.06 17.74 9.09
N GLY A 321 2.93 17.92 8.40
CA GLY A 321 2.33 19.23 8.15
C GLY A 321 1.65 19.88 9.36
N GLY A 322 1.39 19.13 10.44
CA GLY A 322 0.76 19.66 11.65
C GLY A 322 1.72 20.50 12.51
N GLY A 323 1.13 21.32 13.37
CA GLY A 323 1.83 22.31 14.19
C GLY A 323 1.66 22.09 15.68
N ALA A 324 2.71 22.40 16.46
CA ALA A 324 2.60 22.49 17.92
C ALA A 324 1.79 23.75 18.30
N LEU A 325 0.90 23.63 19.29
CA LEU A 325 0.07 24.73 19.78
C LEU A 325 0.89 25.97 20.14
N ALA A 326 2.00 25.79 20.85
CA ALA A 326 2.92 26.88 21.19
C ALA A 326 3.42 27.65 19.94
N ALA A 327 3.71 26.95 18.84
CA ALA A 327 4.16 27.57 17.61
C ALA A 327 3.04 28.35 16.91
N VAL A 328 1.81 27.84 16.92
CA VAL A 328 0.65 28.53 16.35
C VAL A 328 0.33 29.80 17.15
N VAL A 329 0.30 29.71 18.48
CA VAL A 329 0.06 30.89 19.35
C VAL A 329 1.19 31.91 19.19
N ARG A 330 2.45 31.46 19.13
CA ARG A 330 3.60 32.32 18.84
C ARG A 330 3.41 33.10 17.54
N GLN A 331 3.11 32.40 16.45
CA GLN A 331 2.94 33.02 15.15
C GLN A 331 1.82 34.07 15.16
N ILE A 332 0.68 33.75 15.77
CA ILE A 332 -0.44 34.71 15.90
C ILE A 332 -0.01 35.96 16.69
N LEU A 333 0.76 35.81 17.76
CA LEU A 333 1.23 36.95 18.56
C LEU A 333 2.21 37.83 17.77
N GLU A 334 3.16 37.19 17.06
CA GLU A 334 4.16 37.88 16.24
C GLU A 334 3.54 38.62 15.06
N ASP A 335 2.56 38.01 14.37
CA ASP A 335 1.84 38.63 13.25
C ASP A 335 1.12 39.92 13.67
N TYR A 336 0.71 40.02 14.94
CA TYR A 336 0.08 41.20 15.53
C TYR A 336 1.06 42.09 16.31
N GLY A 337 2.37 41.81 16.26
CA GLY A 337 3.43 42.66 16.79
C GLY A 337 3.68 42.53 18.30
N PHE A 338 3.21 41.46 18.95
CA PHE A 338 3.54 41.19 20.34
C PHE A 338 4.96 40.61 20.45
N THR A 339 5.75 41.10 21.39
CA THR A 339 7.15 40.65 21.61
C THR A 339 7.44 40.20 23.04
N ARG A 340 6.50 40.38 23.96
CA ARG A 340 6.64 40.10 25.40
C ARG A 340 5.65 39.03 25.82
N TYR A 341 5.90 37.80 25.40
CA TYR A 341 5.06 36.65 25.71
C TYR A 341 5.90 35.41 25.99
N ASP A 342 5.28 34.43 26.65
CA ASP A 342 5.87 33.11 26.89
C ASP A 342 4.83 32.02 26.56
N VAL A 343 5.17 31.14 25.62
CA VAL A 343 4.34 30.01 25.18
C VAL A 343 4.95 28.65 25.51
N THR A 344 6.03 28.62 26.32
CA THR A 344 6.77 27.39 26.64
C THR A 344 5.93 26.39 27.42
N LYS A 345 4.92 26.85 28.16
CA LYS A 345 3.97 26.03 28.93
C LYS A 345 2.73 25.60 28.13
N LEU A 346 2.76 25.70 26.79
CA LEU A 346 1.70 25.22 25.90
C LEU A 346 2.09 23.92 25.20
N TYR A 347 1.25 22.91 25.39
CA TYR A 347 1.35 21.58 24.81
C TYR A 347 0.07 21.25 24.07
N GLY A 348 0.21 20.94 22.79
CA GLY A 348 -0.89 20.52 21.94
C GLY A 348 -0.42 20.37 20.52
N PHE A 349 -1.18 19.61 19.75
CA PHE A 349 -0.94 19.40 18.33
C PHE A 349 -2.20 19.71 17.54
N LEU A 350 -2.04 20.41 16.43
CA LEU A 350 -3.11 20.78 15.51
C LEU A 350 -2.74 20.34 14.11
N ASP A 351 -3.68 19.74 13.39
CA ASP A 351 -3.47 19.40 11.98
C ASP A 351 -3.57 20.67 11.11
N GLY A 352 -4.27 21.70 11.60
CA GLY A 352 -4.34 23.02 10.99
C GLY A 352 -5.22 24.02 11.78
N PHE A 353 -5.10 25.31 11.47
CA PHE A 353 -5.92 26.38 12.05
C PHE A 353 -6.18 27.47 11.01
N VAL A 354 -7.42 27.96 10.93
CA VAL A 354 -7.85 28.89 9.88
C VAL A 354 -8.24 30.24 10.47
N ILE A 355 -7.61 31.31 9.97
CA ILE A 355 -8.03 32.70 10.16
C ILE A 355 -8.39 33.25 8.78
N ASP A 356 -9.69 33.34 8.49
CA ASP A 356 -10.24 33.72 7.17
C ASP A 356 -10.72 35.18 7.09
N ARG A 357 -10.61 35.92 8.19
CA ARG A 357 -11.05 37.30 8.33
C ARG A 357 -10.21 38.06 9.34
N ILE A 358 -10.35 39.39 9.35
CA ILE A 358 -9.71 40.25 10.35
C ILE A 358 -10.34 39.99 11.72
N LEU A 359 -9.51 39.65 12.69
CA LEU A 359 -9.88 39.39 14.08
C LEU A 359 -8.98 40.21 15.01
N SER A 360 -9.39 40.39 16.26
CA SER A 360 -8.43 40.78 17.29
C SER A 360 -7.58 39.56 17.69
N VAL A 361 -6.39 39.78 18.28
CA VAL A 361 -5.57 38.68 18.83
C VAL A 361 -6.37 37.83 19.81
N ARG A 362 -7.18 38.47 20.66
CA ARG A 362 -8.05 37.77 21.61
C ARG A 362 -9.03 36.86 20.89
N ASP A 363 -9.71 37.35 19.86
CA ASP A 363 -10.71 36.56 19.12
C ASP A 363 -10.05 35.42 18.34
N ALA A 364 -8.82 35.62 17.84
CA ALA A 364 -8.05 34.57 17.17
C ALA A 364 -7.59 33.47 18.14
N LEU A 365 -7.18 33.84 19.37
CA LEU A 365 -6.70 32.88 20.37
C LEU A 365 -7.82 32.21 21.17
N GLN A 366 -9.01 32.80 21.26
CA GLN A 366 -10.10 32.28 22.08
C GLN A 366 -10.55 30.86 21.71
N PRO A 367 -10.70 30.49 20.42
CA PRO A 367 -10.99 29.10 20.04
C PRO A 367 -9.90 28.11 20.50
N LEU A 368 -8.63 28.51 20.42
CA LEU A 368 -7.50 27.70 20.87
C LEU A 368 -7.49 27.55 22.41
N SER A 369 -7.72 28.65 23.13
CA SER A 369 -7.83 28.65 24.60
C SER A 369 -8.95 27.75 25.11
N LEU A 370 -10.09 27.73 24.39
CA LEU A 370 -11.20 26.82 24.70
C LEU A 370 -10.84 25.37 24.39
N ALA A 371 -10.27 25.10 23.21
CA ALA A 371 -9.95 23.74 22.78
C ALA A 371 -8.87 23.07 23.65
N PHE A 372 -7.85 23.82 24.05
CA PHE A 372 -6.69 23.29 24.79
C PHE A 372 -6.66 23.69 26.27
N LEU A 373 -7.70 24.38 26.76
CA LEU A 373 -7.86 24.81 28.15
C LEU A 373 -6.63 25.55 28.71
N PHE A 374 -6.16 26.58 28.02
CA PHE A 374 -5.10 27.45 28.52
C PHE A 374 -5.59 28.87 28.78
N ASP A 375 -4.90 29.57 29.66
CA ASP A 375 -5.12 30.98 29.97
C ASP A 375 -3.92 31.83 29.54
N ALA A 376 -4.18 33.12 29.32
CA ALA A 376 -3.16 34.15 29.11
C ALA A 376 -3.04 34.97 30.40
N ILE A 377 -1.88 34.90 31.04
CA ILE A 377 -1.61 35.40 32.39
C ILE A 377 -0.53 36.48 32.28
N GLU A 378 -0.70 37.60 32.98
CA GLU A 378 0.39 38.55 33.16
C GLU A 378 1.29 38.07 34.30
N SER A 379 2.54 37.74 33.99
CA SER A 379 3.53 37.31 34.98
C SER A 379 4.91 37.84 34.59
N GLY A 380 5.64 38.45 35.53
CA GLY A 380 6.99 38.97 35.28
C GLY A 380 7.09 40.01 34.15
N GLY A 381 5.99 40.70 33.81
CA GLY A 381 5.93 41.62 32.68
C GLY A 381 5.92 40.94 31.30
N LEU A 382 5.53 39.66 31.24
CA LEU A 382 5.22 38.89 30.03
C LEU A 382 3.75 38.46 30.06
N ILE A 383 3.19 38.19 28.89
CA ILE A 383 1.96 37.43 28.77
C ILE A 383 2.34 35.95 28.69
N GLN A 384 2.24 35.23 29.80
CA GLN A 384 2.48 33.79 29.85
C GLN A 384 1.22 33.02 29.48
N PHE A 385 1.37 32.05 28.59
CA PHE A 385 0.32 31.14 28.18
C PHE A 385 0.57 29.77 28.79
N ALA A 386 -0.36 29.30 29.63
CA ALA A 386 -0.23 28.05 30.35
C ALA A 386 -1.58 27.32 30.48
N HIS A 387 -1.54 25.98 30.49
CA HIS A 387 -2.75 25.18 30.69
C HIS A 387 -3.34 25.39 32.09
N ARG A 388 -4.67 25.36 32.18
CA ARG A 388 -5.41 25.47 33.44
C ARG A 388 -5.11 24.27 34.34
N GLY A 389 -4.66 24.53 35.56
CA GLY A 389 -4.35 23.48 36.54
C GLY A 389 -3.05 22.73 36.26
N TRP A 390 -2.20 23.26 35.36
CA TRP A 390 -0.93 22.66 34.93
C TRP A 390 0.04 22.42 36.08
N LEU A 391 0.30 23.48 36.85
CA LEU A 391 0.95 23.34 38.14
C LEU A 391 -0.18 22.90 39.08
N GLY A 392 -0.01 21.75 39.73
CA GLY A 392 -0.85 21.37 40.86
C GLY A 392 -0.86 22.46 41.94
N SER A 393 -1.35 22.15 43.13
CA SER A 393 -1.40 23.16 44.19
C SER A 393 0.00 23.70 44.53
N VAL A 394 0.24 24.99 44.27
CA VAL A 394 1.52 25.66 44.57
C VAL A 394 1.58 26.17 46.00
N ALA A 395 0.43 26.22 46.69
CA ALA A 395 0.37 26.62 48.09
C ALA A 395 -0.87 26.07 48.80
N SER A 396 -0.69 25.68 50.06
CA SER A 396 -1.79 25.42 50.98
C SER A 396 -2.13 26.70 51.76
N VAL A 397 -3.43 26.93 51.94
CA VAL A 397 -4.01 28.04 52.68
C VAL A 397 -5.05 27.49 53.66
N THR A 398 -4.88 27.81 54.93
CA THR A 398 -5.88 27.55 55.98
C THR A 398 -6.55 28.86 56.38
N PRO A 399 -7.69 28.84 57.10
CA PRO A 399 -8.36 30.06 57.53
C PRO A 399 -7.46 31.00 58.34
N ASP A 400 -6.56 30.46 59.16
CA ASP A 400 -5.57 31.23 59.92
C ASP A 400 -4.52 31.94 59.04
N GLY A 401 -4.40 31.53 57.78
CA GLY A 401 -3.52 32.13 56.78
C GLY A 401 -4.18 33.22 55.93
N LEU A 402 -5.46 33.54 56.18
CA LEU A 402 -6.22 34.57 55.47
C LEU A 402 -6.18 35.92 56.21
N VAL A 403 -6.52 36.99 55.50
CA VAL A 403 -6.66 38.34 56.07
C VAL A 403 -8.13 38.61 56.39
N GLU A 404 -8.38 39.03 57.62
CA GLU A 404 -9.65 39.63 58.02
C GLU A 404 -9.73 41.05 57.46
N THR A 405 -10.65 41.29 56.53
CA THR A 405 -10.81 42.58 55.84
C THR A 405 -11.80 43.51 56.55
N ASP A 406 -12.80 42.93 57.22
CA ASP A 406 -13.80 43.60 58.05
C ASP A 406 -14.25 42.61 59.14
N ALA A 407 -14.53 43.11 60.35
CA ALA A 407 -14.93 42.30 61.51
C ALA A 407 -16.29 41.61 61.32
N ASP A 408 -17.15 42.17 60.47
CA ASP A 408 -18.48 41.62 60.18
C ASP A 408 -18.51 40.79 58.87
N ALA A 409 -17.40 40.72 58.13
CA ALA A 409 -17.29 39.95 56.90
C ALA A 409 -16.73 38.54 57.15
N PRO A 410 -17.18 37.51 56.39
CA PRO A 410 -16.57 36.20 56.47
C PRO A 410 -15.14 36.21 55.92
N LEU A 411 -14.21 35.50 56.58
CA LEU A 411 -12.81 35.35 56.14
C LEU A 411 -12.67 34.84 54.70
N TYR A 412 -13.62 34.01 54.26
CA TYR A 412 -13.72 33.53 52.90
C TYR A 412 -15.16 33.21 52.54
N THR A 413 -15.48 33.28 51.25
CA THR A 413 -16.77 32.89 50.70
C THR A 413 -16.57 31.78 49.68
N LEU A 414 -17.16 30.60 49.93
CA LEU A 414 -17.23 29.50 48.96
C LEU A 414 -18.65 29.39 48.41
N THR A 415 -18.79 29.64 47.11
CA THR A 415 -20.06 29.55 46.40
C THR A 415 -20.07 28.35 45.47
N ARG A 416 -21.08 27.49 45.57
CA ARG A 416 -21.29 26.38 44.64
C ARG A 416 -22.43 26.71 43.68
N GLY A 417 -22.16 26.75 42.38
CA GLY A 417 -23.18 27.04 41.36
C GLY A 417 -24.32 26.01 41.35
N GLN A 418 -25.51 26.40 40.87
CA GLN A 418 -26.62 25.47 40.73
C GLN A 418 -26.37 24.50 39.57
N GLU A 419 -26.86 23.26 39.72
CA GLU A 419 -26.61 22.24 38.71
C GLU A 419 -27.27 22.58 37.36
N THR A 420 -28.47 23.14 37.40
CA THR A 420 -29.26 23.58 36.24
C THR A 420 -28.62 24.74 35.46
N GLU A 421 -27.58 25.38 36.01
CA GLU A 421 -26.85 26.45 35.36
C GLU A 421 -25.67 25.93 34.53
N LEU A 422 -25.22 24.70 34.77
CA LEU A 422 -24.09 24.04 34.09
C LEU A 422 -24.56 23.35 32.80
N PRO A 423 -23.68 23.19 31.78
CA PRO A 423 -24.06 22.49 30.56
C PRO A 423 -24.28 20.99 30.81
N LEU A 424 -25.40 20.45 30.33
CA LEU A 424 -25.61 19.00 30.18
C LEU A 424 -24.72 18.42 29.08
N SER A 425 -24.53 19.17 28.00
CA SER A 425 -23.70 18.77 26.87
C SER A 425 -22.84 19.90 26.31
N ALA A 426 -21.73 19.52 25.69
CA ALA A 426 -20.82 20.41 24.96
C ALA A 426 -20.76 19.96 23.50
N LYS A 427 -21.12 20.88 22.60
CA LYS A 427 -21.13 20.68 21.15
C LYS A 427 -20.02 21.50 20.52
N ILE A 428 -19.20 20.87 19.69
CA ILE A 428 -18.20 21.60 18.92
C ILE A 428 -18.36 21.32 17.44
N THR A 429 -18.20 22.36 16.62
CA THR A 429 -17.99 22.21 15.17
C THR A 429 -16.52 22.43 14.86
N TYR A 430 -16.00 21.69 13.88
CA TYR A 430 -14.59 21.67 13.49
C TYR A 430 -14.46 21.44 11.98
N VAL A 431 -13.25 21.57 11.43
CA VAL A 431 -12.93 21.23 10.04
C VAL A 431 -12.35 19.81 10.03
N ASP A 432 -13.00 18.88 9.35
CA ASP A 432 -12.58 17.47 9.32
C ASP A 432 -11.58 17.24 8.19
N GLY A 433 -10.29 17.19 8.54
CA GLY A 433 -9.21 16.93 7.59
C GLY A 433 -9.28 15.56 6.91
N ASN A 434 -10.01 14.61 7.50
CA ASN A 434 -10.19 13.26 6.96
C ASN A 434 -11.40 13.14 6.03
N GLN A 435 -12.29 14.15 5.97
CA GLN A 435 -13.50 14.16 5.14
C GLN A 435 -13.49 15.36 4.18
N ASP A 436 -12.43 15.48 3.39
CA ASP A 436 -12.23 16.53 2.38
C ASP A 436 -12.43 17.96 2.93
N TYR A 437 -12.00 18.18 4.18
CA TYR A 437 -12.12 19.45 4.90
C TYR A 437 -13.57 19.94 5.09
N ALA A 438 -14.54 19.01 5.08
CA ALA A 438 -15.93 19.33 5.39
C ALA A 438 -16.12 19.76 6.87
N GLN A 439 -17.21 20.47 7.16
CA GLN A 439 -17.55 20.82 8.54
C GLN A 439 -18.07 19.59 9.30
N GLY A 440 -17.38 19.21 10.36
CA GLY A 440 -17.78 18.17 11.31
C GLY A 440 -18.43 18.75 12.57
N ALA A 441 -19.19 17.92 13.29
CA ALA A 441 -19.73 18.25 14.61
C ALA A 441 -19.71 17.04 15.54
N VAL A 442 -19.40 17.26 16.82
CA VAL A 442 -19.47 16.23 17.88
C VAL A 442 -20.15 16.80 19.13
N GLU A 443 -20.70 15.90 19.95
CA GLU A 443 -21.35 16.23 21.21
C GLU A 443 -20.85 15.30 22.33
N ALA A 444 -20.31 15.89 23.39
CA ALA A 444 -20.11 15.20 24.66
C ALA A 444 -21.29 15.48 25.59
N ARG A 445 -21.79 14.48 26.31
CA ARG A 445 -22.96 14.62 27.19
C ARG A 445 -22.71 14.00 28.56
N ARG A 446 -23.10 14.71 29.62
CA ARG A 446 -23.06 14.21 30.99
C ARG A 446 -24.32 13.39 31.28
N LEU A 447 -24.14 12.19 31.84
CA LEU A 447 -25.25 11.34 32.29
C LEU A 447 -25.68 11.70 33.72
N GLY A 448 -26.97 11.56 34.03
CA GLY A 448 -27.51 11.70 35.39
C GLY A 448 -27.63 13.13 35.93
N SER A 449 -27.49 14.16 35.09
CA SER A 449 -27.72 15.55 35.48
C SER A 449 -29.17 15.99 35.27
N ARG A 450 -29.64 16.96 36.07
CA ARG A 450 -30.93 17.66 35.91
C ARG A 450 -30.86 18.92 35.03
N SER A 451 -29.69 19.25 34.48
CA SER A 451 -29.54 20.35 33.53
C SER A 451 -30.06 19.97 32.15
N ASP A 452 -30.61 20.95 31.42
CA ASP A 452 -30.99 20.85 30.00
C ASP A 452 -30.18 21.81 29.10
N ARG A 453 -29.13 22.45 29.64
CA ARG A 453 -28.32 23.43 28.91
C ARG A 453 -27.33 22.74 27.97
N ALA A 454 -27.08 23.32 26.80
CA ALA A 454 -26.01 22.91 25.92
C ALA A 454 -25.03 24.07 25.72
N ALA A 455 -23.73 23.80 25.86
CA ALA A 455 -22.67 24.70 25.43
C ALA A 455 -22.30 24.39 23.99
N ALA A 456 -22.05 25.41 23.17
CA ALA A 456 -21.68 25.25 21.77
C ALA A 456 -20.49 26.14 21.42
N ALA A 457 -19.53 25.61 20.67
CA ALA A 457 -18.38 26.35 20.14
C ALA A 457 -18.12 25.99 18.67
N ASN A 458 -17.73 26.99 17.89
CA ASN A 458 -17.26 26.78 16.51
C ASN A 458 -15.75 26.96 16.49
N LEU A 459 -15.02 25.89 16.20
CA LEU A 459 -13.57 25.86 16.22
C LEU A 459 -13.05 25.84 14.79
N PRO A 460 -12.35 26.89 14.31
CA PRO A 460 -11.73 26.88 12.98
C PRO A 460 -10.41 26.10 12.99
N ILE A 461 -10.44 24.91 13.59
CA ILE A 461 -9.30 24.01 13.76
C ILE A 461 -9.55 22.77 12.88
N VAL A 462 -8.52 22.37 12.13
CA VAL A 462 -8.51 21.11 11.39
C VAL A 462 -8.09 20.00 12.34
N MET A 463 -8.95 18.99 12.48
CA MET A 463 -8.70 17.82 13.32
C MET A 463 -9.58 16.63 12.89
N GLY A 464 -9.19 15.42 13.28
CA GLY A 464 -10.06 14.25 13.18
C GLY A 464 -11.15 14.22 14.27
N GLN A 465 -12.19 13.42 14.04
CA GLN A 465 -13.34 13.28 14.94
C GLN A 465 -12.97 12.88 16.37
N GLY A 466 -12.00 11.97 16.55
CA GLY A 466 -11.56 11.51 17.87
C GLY A 466 -11.02 12.66 18.73
N LYS A 467 -10.11 13.48 18.16
CA LYS A 467 -9.57 14.69 18.81
C LYS A 467 -10.68 15.68 19.15
N ALA A 468 -11.65 15.87 18.24
CA ALA A 468 -12.80 16.74 18.48
C ALA A 468 -13.63 16.27 19.69
N LEU A 469 -13.94 14.98 19.76
CA LEU A 469 -14.72 14.43 20.88
C LEU A 469 -13.98 14.57 22.21
N ALA A 470 -12.67 14.30 22.22
CA ALA A 470 -11.82 14.50 23.40
C ALA A 470 -11.84 15.95 23.91
N ILE A 471 -11.79 16.93 22.99
CA ILE A 471 -11.92 18.36 23.34
C ILE A 471 -13.29 18.67 23.93
N ALA A 472 -14.38 18.16 23.33
CA ALA A 472 -15.74 18.39 23.83
C ALA A 472 -15.94 17.81 25.23
N GLU A 473 -15.42 16.60 25.49
CA GLU A 473 -15.47 15.97 26.82
C GLU A 473 -14.66 16.73 27.86
N ARG A 474 -13.44 17.16 27.49
CA ARG A 474 -12.57 17.92 28.39
C ARG A 474 -13.17 19.29 28.72
N TRP A 475 -13.75 19.97 27.74
CA TRP A 475 -14.46 21.23 27.95
C TRP A 475 -15.69 21.06 28.85
N LEU A 476 -16.48 20.00 28.63
CA LEU A 476 -17.61 19.68 29.50
C LEU A 476 -17.15 19.40 30.94
N ARG A 477 -16.07 18.63 31.11
CA ARG A 477 -15.49 18.33 32.43
C ARG A 477 -15.01 19.60 33.13
N ASP A 478 -14.25 20.45 32.44
CA ASP A 478 -13.76 21.74 32.95
C ASP A 478 -14.90 22.65 33.40
N ALA A 479 -15.97 22.75 32.61
CA ALA A 479 -17.14 23.55 32.97
C ALA A 479 -17.82 23.08 34.27
N TRP A 480 -17.84 21.78 34.53
CA TRP A 480 -18.37 21.20 35.77
C TRP A 480 -17.37 21.26 36.93
N ALA A 481 -16.08 21.12 36.66
CA ALA A 481 -15.02 21.28 37.63
C ALA A 481 -14.99 22.72 38.16
N ALA A 482 -15.22 23.72 37.30
CA ALA A 482 -15.26 25.15 37.65
C ALA A 482 -16.53 25.63 38.37
N ARG A 483 -17.31 24.71 38.95
CA ARG A 483 -18.61 24.98 39.60
C ARG A 483 -18.48 25.70 40.95
N GLU A 484 -17.42 25.44 41.71
CA GLU A 484 -17.18 26.09 43.00
C GLU A 484 -16.33 27.34 42.78
N ARG A 485 -16.67 28.43 43.47
CA ARG A 485 -15.96 29.72 43.43
C ARG A 485 -15.54 30.09 44.85
N GLY A 486 -14.34 30.65 44.99
CA GLY A 486 -13.80 31.13 46.25
C GLY A 486 -13.44 32.60 46.16
N SER A 487 -13.86 33.39 47.15
CA SER A 487 -13.42 34.76 47.36
C SER A 487 -12.79 34.87 48.74
N PHE A 488 -11.56 35.35 48.83
CA PHE A 488 -10.81 35.49 50.09
C PHE A 488 -9.65 36.50 49.93
N ALA A 489 -9.12 36.98 51.06
CA ALA A 489 -7.99 37.89 51.08
C ALA A 489 -6.73 37.21 51.62
N LEU A 490 -5.61 37.41 50.94
CA LEU A 490 -4.29 36.86 51.28
C LEU A 490 -3.36 37.95 51.84
N PRO A 491 -2.45 37.60 52.77
CA PRO A 491 -1.50 38.55 53.33
C PRO A 491 -0.41 38.93 52.32
N PRO A 492 0.27 40.09 52.49
CA PRO A 492 1.38 40.49 51.62
C PRO A 492 2.54 39.48 51.54
N SER A 493 2.70 38.59 52.52
CA SER A 493 3.67 37.49 52.46
C SER A 493 3.39 36.46 51.36
N ARG A 494 2.20 36.49 50.76
CA ARG A 494 1.77 35.64 49.64
C ARG A 494 1.62 36.40 48.32
N LEU A 495 2.29 37.57 48.20
CA LEU A 495 2.24 38.40 46.98
C LEU A 495 2.68 37.67 45.69
N ALA A 496 3.54 36.65 45.83
CA ALA A 496 4.02 35.84 44.71
C ALA A 496 2.94 34.99 44.03
N LEU A 497 1.75 34.85 44.63
CA LEU A 497 0.62 34.15 44.00
C LEU A 497 -0.04 35.04 42.95
N GLU A 498 -0.15 34.52 41.73
CA GLU A 498 -0.65 35.21 40.55
C GLU A 498 -1.91 34.53 39.99
N PRO A 499 -2.72 35.23 39.15
CA PRO A 499 -3.78 34.57 38.40
C PRO A 499 -3.24 33.37 37.62
N GLY A 500 -3.97 32.25 37.64
CA GLY A 500 -3.53 30.98 37.04
C GLY A 500 -2.94 29.98 38.04
N ASP A 501 -2.38 30.44 39.16
CA ASP A 501 -1.91 29.55 40.23
C ASP A 501 -3.05 28.76 40.85
N VAL A 502 -2.76 27.54 41.29
CA VAL A 502 -3.72 26.71 42.04
C VAL A 502 -3.31 26.70 43.51
N VAL A 503 -4.25 27.02 44.40
CA VAL A 503 -4.06 26.92 45.84
C VAL A 503 -5.02 25.90 46.43
N THR A 504 -4.57 25.16 47.45
CA THR A 504 -5.45 24.31 48.25
C THR A 504 -5.96 25.11 49.42
N LEU A 505 -7.24 25.46 49.42
CA LEU A 505 -7.92 26.04 50.58
C LEU A 505 -8.51 24.91 51.43
N THR A 506 -8.00 24.73 52.64
CA THR A 506 -8.54 23.77 53.61
C THR A 506 -9.62 24.45 54.46
N SER A 507 -10.85 23.95 54.41
CA SER A 507 -11.99 24.48 55.17
C SER A 507 -12.72 23.34 55.88
N GLY A 508 -12.52 23.22 57.20
CA GLY A 508 -12.99 22.07 57.98
C GLY A 508 -12.27 20.79 57.56
N ASP A 509 -13.02 19.73 57.28
CA ASP A 509 -12.47 18.43 56.84
C ASP A 509 -12.35 18.31 55.30
N ARG A 510 -12.51 19.42 54.55
CA ARG A 510 -12.48 19.42 53.08
C ARG A 510 -11.43 20.38 52.51
N ASP A 511 -10.70 19.85 51.53
CA ASP A 511 -9.76 20.61 50.72
C ASP A 511 -10.40 21.03 49.39
N TYR A 512 -10.11 22.25 48.97
CA TYR A 512 -10.58 22.85 47.73
C TYR A 512 -9.36 23.26 46.90
N ALA A 513 -9.16 22.61 45.75
CA ALA A 513 -8.19 23.06 44.76
C ALA A 513 -8.80 24.22 43.95
N LEU A 514 -8.31 25.43 44.19
CA LEU A 514 -8.85 26.67 43.66
C LEU A 514 -7.80 27.36 42.79
N ARG A 515 -8.09 27.47 41.49
CA ARG A 515 -7.30 28.27 40.56
C ARG A 515 -7.65 29.75 40.71
N LEU A 516 -6.65 30.58 40.90
CA LEU A 516 -6.82 32.03 40.98
C LEU A 516 -7.21 32.57 39.61
N THR A 517 -8.25 33.39 39.54
CA THR A 517 -8.78 33.96 38.31
C THR A 517 -8.65 35.47 38.24
N GLU A 518 -8.70 36.13 39.39
CA GLU A 518 -8.46 37.56 39.51
C GLU A 518 -7.74 37.81 40.83
N THR A 519 -6.79 38.75 40.82
CA THR A 519 -6.14 39.25 42.03
C THR A 519 -6.13 40.77 42.01
N ARG A 520 -6.31 41.41 43.17
CA ARG A 520 -6.16 42.86 43.33
C ARG A 520 -5.22 43.13 44.50
N ASP A 521 -4.09 43.76 44.22
CA ASP A 521 -3.07 44.04 45.22
C ASP A 521 -3.26 45.43 45.83
N ALA A 522 -3.55 45.47 47.13
CA ALA A 522 -3.65 46.69 47.94
C ALA A 522 -2.98 46.49 49.30
N ALA A 523 -3.65 46.80 50.43
CA ALA A 523 -3.14 46.50 51.77
C ALA A 523 -3.05 44.97 52.04
N PHE A 524 -3.89 44.21 51.34
CA PHE A 524 -3.91 42.75 51.22
C PHE A 524 -4.15 42.40 49.75
N LYS A 525 -3.97 41.12 49.38
CA LYS A 525 -4.27 40.62 48.04
C LYS A 525 -5.69 40.04 48.05
N ASP A 526 -6.63 40.73 47.43
CA ASP A 526 -7.97 40.17 47.18
C ASP A 526 -7.90 39.15 46.07
N VAL A 527 -8.55 38.00 46.25
CA VAL A 527 -8.50 36.87 45.35
C VAL A 527 -9.90 36.38 45.01
N GLU A 528 -10.16 36.25 43.71
CA GLU A 528 -11.27 35.47 43.17
C GLU A 528 -10.72 34.20 42.51
N ALA A 529 -11.24 33.06 42.89
CA ALA A 529 -10.77 31.76 42.45
C ALA A 529 -11.92 30.85 42.02
N ARG A 530 -11.61 29.86 41.19
CA ARG A 530 -12.55 28.81 40.77
C ARG A 530 -11.94 27.45 41.02
N SER A 531 -12.79 26.49 41.39
CA SER A 531 -12.34 25.11 41.47
C SER A 531 -11.83 24.64 40.11
N VAL A 532 -10.78 23.84 40.14
CA VAL A 532 -10.14 23.30 38.95
C VAL A 532 -9.80 21.85 39.25
N GLU A 533 -9.91 20.99 38.24
CA GLU A 533 -9.28 19.67 38.32
C GLU A 533 -7.79 19.83 37.98
N PRO A 534 -6.88 19.02 38.56
CA PRO A 534 -5.51 18.96 38.10
C PRO A 534 -5.49 18.76 36.58
N PHE A 535 -4.63 19.52 35.89
CA PHE A 535 -4.50 19.36 34.46
C PHE A 535 -4.03 17.94 34.18
N ASN A 536 -4.86 17.18 33.50
CA ASN A 536 -4.45 15.90 32.98
C ASN A 536 -4.34 15.97 31.46
N LEU A 537 -3.15 15.66 30.95
CA LEU A 537 -2.91 15.47 29.52
C LEU A 537 -3.48 14.15 29.03
N ASP A 538 -3.90 13.24 29.94
CA ASP A 538 -4.50 11.95 29.61
C ASP A 538 -5.36 12.03 28.37
N ALA A 539 -4.90 11.26 27.39
CA ALA A 539 -5.53 11.17 26.11
C ALA A 539 -6.86 10.41 26.29
N VAL A 540 -7.95 11.08 25.94
CA VAL A 540 -9.27 10.44 25.95
C VAL A 540 -9.32 9.52 24.73
N VAL A 541 -9.55 8.23 24.97
CA VAL A 541 -9.85 7.29 23.89
C VAL A 541 -11.22 7.63 23.34
N ALA A 542 -11.24 8.30 22.20
CA ALA A 542 -12.44 8.62 21.46
C ALA A 542 -12.48 7.77 20.19
N PRO A 543 -13.62 7.13 19.86
CA PRO A 543 -13.74 6.38 18.61
C PRO A 543 -13.58 7.33 17.42
N GLU A 544 -12.75 6.94 16.45
CA GLU A 544 -12.62 7.61 15.16
C GLU A 544 -13.51 6.88 14.15
N LYS A 545 -14.33 7.61 13.40
CA LYS A 545 -15.05 7.03 12.26
C LYS A 545 -14.06 6.78 11.14
N ALA A 546 -13.93 5.52 10.72
CA ALA A 546 -13.13 5.16 9.56
C ALA A 546 -13.61 5.93 8.33
N ARG A 547 -12.68 6.55 7.59
CA ARG A 547 -12.95 7.08 6.25
C ARG A 547 -13.18 5.88 5.32
N GLU A 548 -14.31 5.86 4.63
CA GLU A 548 -14.50 4.96 3.50
C GLU A 548 -13.71 5.52 2.31
N PHE A 549 -12.81 4.71 1.75
CA PHE A 549 -12.06 5.08 0.57
C PHE A 549 -12.49 4.17 -0.57
N ASP A 550 -13.18 4.74 -1.56
CA ASP A 550 -13.52 4.04 -2.79
C ASP A 550 -12.28 4.05 -3.71
N PRO A 551 -11.65 2.90 -3.97
CA PRO A 551 -10.51 2.87 -4.89
C PRO A 551 -10.97 3.23 -6.30
N VAL A 552 -10.15 4.02 -7.01
CA VAL A 552 -10.32 4.23 -8.45
C VAL A 552 -9.98 2.92 -9.15
N THR A 553 -10.94 2.35 -9.89
CA THR A 553 -10.70 1.16 -10.70
C THR A 553 -9.79 1.51 -11.87
N VAL A 554 -8.59 0.95 -11.90
CA VAL A 554 -7.67 1.05 -13.05
C VAL A 554 -7.84 -0.19 -13.90
N PHE A 555 -8.21 -0.02 -15.17
CA PHE A 555 -8.36 -1.14 -16.11
C PHE A 555 -7.01 -1.52 -16.71
N GLY A 556 -6.76 -2.83 -16.87
CA GLY A 556 -5.64 -3.30 -17.69
C GLY A 556 -5.95 -3.16 -19.19
N ARG A 557 -4.91 -3.30 -20.03
CA ARG A 557 -5.12 -3.44 -21.48
C ARG A 557 -5.91 -4.73 -21.75
N ALA A 558 -7.00 -4.63 -22.51
CA ALA A 558 -7.74 -5.80 -22.92
C ALA A 558 -6.88 -6.70 -23.83
N ASP A 559 -7.01 -8.02 -23.70
CA ASP A 559 -6.51 -8.97 -24.69
C ASP A 559 -7.62 -9.24 -25.71
N ALA A 560 -7.44 -8.76 -26.94
CA ALA A 560 -8.40 -8.96 -28.02
C ALA A 560 -7.89 -9.99 -29.04
N LEU A 561 -8.78 -10.91 -29.43
CA LEU A 561 -8.55 -11.93 -30.43
C LEU A 561 -9.45 -11.69 -31.64
N PHE A 562 -8.84 -11.27 -32.75
CA PHE A 562 -9.50 -11.11 -34.04
C PHE A 562 -9.57 -12.46 -34.75
N MET A 563 -10.78 -12.87 -35.13
CA MET A 563 -11.08 -14.18 -35.70
C MET A 563 -11.83 -14.04 -37.01
N ASP A 564 -11.30 -14.66 -38.06
CA ASP A 564 -12.05 -14.90 -39.28
C ASP A 564 -12.71 -16.28 -39.17
N LEU A 565 -14.04 -16.30 -39.15
CA LEU A 565 -14.82 -17.52 -38.91
C LEU A 565 -15.77 -17.78 -40.09
N PRO A 566 -16.08 -19.05 -40.41
CA PRO A 566 -17.17 -19.37 -41.33
C PRO A 566 -18.53 -18.92 -40.75
N LEU A 567 -19.58 -19.02 -41.57
CA LEU A 567 -20.95 -18.86 -41.08
C LEU A 567 -21.23 -19.90 -39.98
N LEU A 568 -21.67 -19.43 -38.82
CA LEU A 568 -21.92 -20.29 -37.66
C LEU A 568 -23.36 -20.80 -37.68
N ARG A 569 -24.33 -19.88 -37.81
CA ARG A 569 -25.77 -20.19 -37.88
C ARG A 569 -26.35 -19.97 -39.29
N GLY A 570 -25.73 -19.12 -40.09
CA GLY A 570 -26.13 -18.83 -41.46
C GLY A 570 -27.04 -17.61 -41.63
N ASP A 571 -27.38 -16.92 -40.53
CA ASP A 571 -28.07 -15.62 -40.54
C ASP A 571 -27.09 -14.44 -40.33
N GLU A 572 -25.81 -14.73 -40.10
CA GLU A 572 -24.76 -13.73 -39.99
C GLU A 572 -24.39 -13.12 -41.36
N ALA A 573 -23.83 -11.90 -41.35
CA ALA A 573 -23.26 -11.33 -42.57
C ALA A 573 -22.03 -12.17 -43.00
N PRO A 574 -22.00 -12.72 -44.22
CA PRO A 574 -20.99 -13.71 -44.60
C PRO A 574 -19.56 -13.13 -44.77
N TYR A 575 -19.43 -11.80 -44.77
CA TYR A 575 -18.17 -11.08 -44.82
C TYR A 575 -17.73 -10.52 -43.45
N ALA A 576 -18.48 -10.80 -42.37
CA ALA A 576 -18.14 -10.29 -41.05
C ALA A 576 -16.85 -10.90 -40.52
N GLY A 577 -16.04 -10.08 -39.85
CA GLY A 577 -14.98 -10.53 -38.95
C GLY A 577 -15.52 -10.63 -37.53
N TYR A 578 -14.82 -11.34 -36.64
CA TYR A 578 -15.20 -11.45 -35.24
C TYR A 578 -14.08 -10.98 -34.33
N VAL A 579 -14.46 -10.51 -33.15
CA VAL A 579 -13.52 -10.16 -32.08
C VAL A 579 -14.05 -10.65 -30.73
N ALA A 580 -13.17 -11.29 -29.97
CA ALA A 580 -13.38 -11.60 -28.57
C ALA A 580 -12.41 -10.77 -27.74
N ALA A 581 -12.82 -10.32 -26.55
CA ALA A 581 -11.92 -9.57 -25.66
C ALA A 581 -12.10 -10.00 -24.21
N THR A 582 -10.99 -10.01 -23.46
CA THR A 582 -10.98 -10.23 -22.02
C THR A 582 -10.09 -9.20 -21.33
N ALA A 583 -10.46 -8.79 -20.11
CA ALA A 583 -9.71 -7.83 -19.29
C ALA A 583 -10.02 -8.07 -17.81
N ASP A 584 -9.05 -7.84 -16.93
CA ASP A 584 -9.23 -7.91 -15.47
C ASP A 584 -8.72 -6.59 -14.83
N PRO A 585 -9.59 -5.77 -14.23
CA PRO A 585 -11.06 -5.90 -14.19
C PRO A 585 -11.73 -5.63 -15.55
N TRP A 586 -12.95 -6.16 -15.76
CA TRP A 586 -13.73 -5.90 -16.98
C TRP A 586 -14.31 -4.47 -16.99
N PRO A 587 -14.06 -3.64 -18.02
CA PRO A 587 -14.49 -2.24 -18.08
C PRO A 587 -15.97 -2.03 -18.42
N GLY A 588 -16.81 -3.07 -18.30
CA GLY A 588 -18.19 -3.06 -18.76
C GLY A 588 -18.32 -3.28 -20.27
N ALA A 589 -17.53 -2.58 -21.10
CA ALA A 589 -17.42 -2.85 -22.53
C ALA A 589 -16.07 -2.40 -23.11
N VAL A 590 -15.61 -3.10 -24.15
CA VAL A 590 -14.43 -2.72 -24.95
C VAL A 590 -14.89 -2.13 -26.29
N ALA A 591 -14.48 -0.90 -26.60
CA ALA A 591 -14.71 -0.29 -27.89
C ALA A 591 -13.62 -0.73 -28.89
N VAL A 592 -14.01 -1.09 -30.11
CA VAL A 592 -13.08 -1.46 -31.19
C VAL A 592 -13.21 -0.46 -32.31
N TYR A 593 -12.13 0.26 -32.56
CA TYR A 593 -11.99 1.24 -33.63
C TYR A 593 -11.17 0.66 -34.78
N ARG A 594 -11.35 1.21 -35.98
CA ARG A 594 -10.61 0.83 -37.19
C ARG A 594 -10.10 2.05 -37.96
N SER A 595 -8.99 1.89 -38.67
CA SER A 595 -8.48 2.86 -39.65
C SER A 595 -7.66 2.19 -40.75
N PRO A 596 -7.70 2.70 -42.00
CA PRO A 596 -6.77 2.29 -43.05
C PRO A 596 -5.33 2.81 -42.82
N SER A 597 -5.11 3.68 -41.83
CA SER A 597 -3.79 4.21 -41.45
C SER A 597 -3.58 4.11 -39.94
N THR A 598 -2.49 4.67 -39.41
CA THR A 598 -2.21 4.75 -37.96
C THR A 598 -2.90 5.95 -37.28
N SER A 599 -3.83 6.62 -37.97
CA SER A 599 -4.58 7.79 -37.47
C SER A 599 -5.99 7.82 -38.06
N GLY A 600 -6.88 8.65 -37.53
CA GLY A 600 -8.26 8.75 -38.04
C GLY A 600 -9.10 7.50 -37.76
N TYR A 601 -8.98 6.97 -36.54
CA TYR A 601 -9.73 5.81 -36.08
C TYR A 601 -11.23 6.11 -35.96
N GLU A 602 -12.06 5.27 -36.57
CA GLU A 602 -13.52 5.32 -36.48
C GLU A 602 -14.04 4.11 -35.70
N LEU A 603 -15.07 4.32 -34.87
CA LEU A 603 -15.68 3.25 -34.09
C LEU A 603 -16.28 2.20 -35.03
N ASN A 604 -15.92 0.93 -34.83
CA ASN A 604 -16.41 -0.19 -35.63
C ASN A 604 -17.41 -1.07 -34.88
N ALA A 605 -17.10 -1.44 -33.63
CA ALA A 605 -17.93 -2.32 -32.82
C ALA A 605 -17.69 -2.12 -31.31
N PHE A 606 -18.57 -2.71 -30.51
CA PHE A 606 -18.38 -2.88 -29.07
C PHE A 606 -18.37 -4.37 -28.73
N VAL A 607 -17.48 -4.75 -27.82
CA VAL A 607 -17.51 -6.06 -27.14
C VAL A 607 -18.20 -5.84 -25.78
N PRO A 608 -19.47 -6.26 -25.63
CA PRO A 608 -20.30 -5.87 -24.48
C PRO A 608 -20.09 -6.74 -23.23
N ALA A 609 -19.40 -7.87 -23.36
CA ALA A 609 -19.18 -8.82 -22.28
C ALA A 609 -17.78 -9.43 -22.40
N GLN A 610 -17.21 -9.79 -21.25
CA GLN A 610 -15.93 -10.49 -21.19
C GLN A 610 -16.06 -11.87 -21.82
N ALA A 611 -15.20 -12.19 -22.79
CA ALA A 611 -15.18 -13.49 -23.43
C ALA A 611 -14.43 -14.54 -22.59
N THR A 612 -14.95 -15.77 -22.56
CA THR A 612 -14.25 -16.92 -21.99
C THR A 612 -13.11 -17.32 -22.93
N MET A 613 -11.89 -16.90 -22.59
CA MET A 613 -10.68 -17.07 -23.39
C MET A 613 -9.61 -17.79 -22.58
N GLY A 614 -8.67 -18.41 -23.28
CA GLY A 614 -7.56 -19.11 -22.65
C GLY A 614 -6.56 -19.66 -23.65
N ARG A 615 -5.75 -20.61 -23.19
CA ARG A 615 -4.72 -21.28 -23.99
C ARG A 615 -4.71 -22.79 -23.77
N THR A 616 -4.33 -23.52 -24.81
CA THR A 616 -4.06 -24.96 -24.69
C THR A 616 -2.85 -25.20 -23.79
N VAL A 617 -2.92 -26.20 -22.92
CA VAL A 617 -1.83 -26.58 -21.99
C VAL A 617 -0.95 -27.67 -22.60
N PHE A 618 -1.54 -28.53 -23.44
CA PHE A 618 -0.86 -29.61 -24.14
C PHE A 618 -1.17 -29.57 -25.64
N ASP A 619 -0.36 -30.30 -26.40
CA ASP A 619 -0.56 -30.51 -27.83
C ASP A 619 -1.89 -31.23 -28.08
N LEU A 620 -2.70 -30.68 -28.99
CA LEU A 620 -3.94 -31.30 -29.48
C LEU A 620 -3.68 -31.92 -30.86
N TYR A 621 -3.78 -33.24 -30.96
CA TYR A 621 -3.58 -33.95 -32.22
C TYR A 621 -4.84 -33.90 -33.10
N SER A 622 -4.65 -34.22 -34.37
CA SER A 622 -5.75 -34.34 -35.32
C SER A 622 -6.76 -35.40 -34.86
N GLY A 623 -8.03 -35.15 -35.15
CA GLY A 623 -9.15 -35.99 -34.73
C GLY A 623 -10.00 -36.43 -35.92
N PRO A 624 -10.89 -37.42 -35.72
CA PRO A 624 -11.82 -37.80 -36.76
C PRO A 624 -12.84 -36.68 -37.04
N VAL A 625 -13.19 -36.51 -38.32
CA VAL A 625 -14.25 -35.60 -38.77
C VAL A 625 -15.59 -36.34 -38.88
N HIS A 626 -16.69 -35.59 -38.73
CA HIS A 626 -18.09 -36.08 -38.86
C HIS A 626 -18.50 -37.17 -37.85
N ARG A 627 -17.74 -37.35 -36.78
CA ARG A 627 -18.04 -38.27 -35.67
C ARG A 627 -17.41 -37.74 -34.39
N TYR A 628 -17.83 -38.30 -33.26
CA TYR A 628 -17.21 -37.97 -31.97
C TYR A 628 -15.75 -38.38 -31.91
N ASP A 629 -14.89 -37.43 -31.56
CA ASP A 629 -13.54 -37.66 -31.10
C ASP A 629 -13.56 -37.95 -29.59
N LYS A 630 -13.45 -39.24 -29.26
CA LYS A 630 -13.41 -39.74 -27.88
C LYS A 630 -11.97 -40.04 -27.43
N SER A 631 -10.99 -39.79 -28.28
CA SER A 631 -9.60 -40.18 -28.04
C SER A 631 -8.75 -38.99 -27.61
N ASN A 632 -8.95 -37.82 -28.22
CA ASN A 632 -8.26 -36.61 -27.82
C ASN A 632 -8.93 -35.99 -26.58
N VAL A 633 -8.10 -35.43 -25.70
CA VAL A 633 -8.51 -34.57 -24.58
C VAL A 633 -7.81 -33.23 -24.78
N LEU A 634 -8.61 -32.17 -24.85
CA LEU A 634 -8.12 -30.81 -24.96
C LEU A 634 -8.03 -30.20 -23.57
N ARG A 635 -6.80 -29.98 -23.08
CA ARG A 635 -6.58 -29.25 -21.82
C ARG A 635 -6.42 -27.76 -22.10
N VAL A 636 -7.25 -26.93 -21.46
CA VAL A 636 -7.21 -25.47 -21.58
C VAL A 636 -7.08 -24.81 -20.22
N ALA A 637 -6.23 -23.79 -20.13
CA ALA A 637 -6.16 -22.86 -19.02
C ALA A 637 -6.88 -21.57 -19.43
N LEU A 638 -7.90 -21.17 -18.67
CA LEU A 638 -8.71 -20.00 -18.94
C LEU A 638 -8.17 -18.75 -18.22
N ASP A 639 -8.22 -17.64 -18.92
CA ASP A 639 -7.94 -16.31 -18.36
C ASP A 639 -9.15 -15.79 -17.57
N HIS A 640 -10.36 -16.22 -17.94
CA HIS A 640 -11.62 -15.88 -17.28
C HIS A 640 -12.72 -16.88 -17.63
N GLY A 641 -13.70 -17.04 -16.74
CA GLY A 641 -14.92 -17.81 -16.96
C GLY A 641 -14.82 -19.28 -16.52
N GLU A 642 -15.95 -19.98 -16.62
CA GLU A 642 -16.07 -21.40 -16.29
C GLU A 642 -16.63 -22.16 -17.50
N LEU A 643 -16.30 -23.46 -17.59
CA LEU A 643 -16.83 -24.37 -18.60
C LEU A 643 -17.66 -25.46 -17.93
N GLU A 644 -18.76 -25.84 -18.57
CA GLU A 644 -19.65 -26.89 -18.08
C GLU A 644 -19.87 -28.00 -19.10
N SER A 645 -20.20 -29.19 -18.59
CA SER A 645 -20.57 -30.32 -19.43
C SER A 645 -22.02 -30.18 -19.88
N VAL A 646 -22.32 -30.59 -21.11
CA VAL A 646 -23.66 -30.51 -21.71
C VAL A 646 -24.21 -31.89 -22.06
N THR A 647 -25.53 -32.00 -22.21
CA THR A 647 -26.15 -33.22 -22.73
C THR A 647 -25.79 -33.41 -24.21
N GLU A 648 -25.89 -34.64 -24.70
CA GLU A 648 -25.67 -34.93 -26.12
C GLU A 648 -26.61 -34.14 -27.03
N GLU A 649 -27.87 -34.01 -26.63
CA GLU A 649 -28.88 -33.23 -27.37
C GLU A 649 -28.50 -31.74 -27.44
N ALA A 650 -28.05 -31.15 -26.32
CA ALA A 650 -27.61 -29.76 -26.31
C ALA A 650 -26.36 -29.54 -27.17
N LEU A 651 -25.40 -30.47 -27.13
CA LEU A 651 -24.22 -30.44 -27.98
C LEU A 651 -24.61 -30.44 -29.47
N LEU A 652 -25.47 -31.38 -29.90
CA LEU A 652 -25.92 -31.47 -31.28
C LEU A 652 -26.79 -30.27 -31.71
N ASN A 653 -27.36 -29.54 -30.75
CA ASN A 653 -28.06 -28.28 -30.97
C ASN A 653 -27.15 -27.04 -30.89
N GLY A 654 -25.82 -27.22 -30.91
CA GLY A 654 -24.85 -26.13 -31.02
C GLY A 654 -24.25 -25.63 -29.70
N ALA A 655 -24.49 -26.30 -28.56
CA ALA A 655 -23.87 -25.92 -27.29
C ALA A 655 -22.35 -26.20 -27.26
N ASN A 656 -21.64 -25.56 -26.33
CA ASN A 656 -20.20 -25.72 -26.10
C ASN A 656 -19.33 -25.52 -27.35
N TYR A 657 -19.69 -24.55 -28.17
CA TYR A 657 -18.95 -24.17 -29.36
C TYR A 657 -17.69 -23.37 -29.00
N ALA A 658 -16.54 -23.73 -29.55
CA ALA A 658 -15.28 -23.06 -29.28
C ALA A 658 -14.37 -23.01 -30.51
N ALA A 659 -13.45 -22.05 -30.54
CA ALA A 659 -12.45 -21.89 -31.59
C ALA A 659 -11.03 -22.09 -31.04
N ILE A 660 -10.19 -22.79 -31.80
CA ILE A 660 -8.78 -23.03 -31.49
C ILE A 660 -7.92 -22.50 -32.62
N GLN A 661 -6.98 -21.61 -32.30
CA GLN A 661 -6.07 -21.05 -33.28
C GLN A 661 -4.91 -22.00 -33.58
N ASN A 662 -4.65 -22.27 -34.86
CA ASN A 662 -3.47 -23.01 -35.29
C ASN A 662 -2.26 -22.09 -35.53
N ALA A 663 -1.10 -22.67 -35.85
CA ALA A 663 0.14 -21.92 -36.07
C ALA A 663 0.11 -20.97 -37.30
N ASP A 664 -0.80 -21.22 -38.26
CA ASP A 664 -0.98 -20.39 -39.45
C ASP A 664 -1.93 -19.20 -39.20
N GLY A 665 -2.53 -19.14 -38.00
CA GLY A 665 -3.50 -18.14 -37.60
C GLY A 665 -4.96 -18.46 -37.95
N ASP A 666 -5.22 -19.61 -38.57
CA ASP A 666 -6.58 -20.08 -38.85
C ASP A 666 -7.22 -20.73 -37.61
N PHE A 667 -8.56 -20.74 -37.56
CA PHE A 667 -9.30 -21.28 -36.43
C PHE A 667 -9.99 -22.60 -36.78
N GLU A 668 -9.73 -23.64 -35.99
CA GLU A 668 -10.57 -24.83 -35.94
C GLU A 668 -11.77 -24.56 -35.02
N LEU A 669 -12.97 -24.81 -35.52
CA LEU A 669 -14.18 -24.79 -34.70
C LEU A 669 -14.47 -26.19 -34.18
N ILE A 670 -14.64 -26.27 -32.86
CA ILE A 670 -14.94 -27.52 -32.16
C ILE A 670 -16.17 -27.36 -31.26
N GLN A 671 -16.75 -28.48 -30.87
CA GLN A 671 -17.65 -28.56 -29.73
C GLN A 671 -17.16 -29.63 -28.76
N PHE A 672 -17.48 -29.48 -27.47
CA PHE A 672 -17.10 -30.44 -26.43
C PHE A 672 -18.30 -30.81 -25.55
N GLN A 673 -18.50 -32.11 -25.30
CA GLN A 673 -19.58 -32.54 -24.41
C GLN A 673 -19.19 -32.43 -22.94
N MET A 674 -17.97 -32.86 -22.61
CA MET A 674 -17.51 -32.99 -21.23
C MET A 674 -16.46 -31.92 -20.93
N ALA A 675 -16.64 -31.20 -19.83
CA ALA A 675 -15.69 -30.27 -19.26
C ALA A 675 -15.41 -30.66 -17.80
N ALA A 676 -14.20 -31.15 -17.53
CA ALA A 676 -13.76 -31.54 -16.20
C ALA A 676 -12.73 -30.55 -15.66
N LEU A 677 -13.03 -29.90 -14.53
CA LEU A 677 -12.10 -29.01 -13.83
C LEU A 677 -10.96 -29.83 -13.21
N VAL A 678 -9.73 -29.53 -13.59
CA VAL A 678 -8.52 -30.22 -13.11
C VAL A 678 -7.86 -29.45 -11.96
N GLU A 679 -7.79 -28.13 -12.11
CA GLU A 679 -7.35 -27.16 -11.11
C GLU A 679 -8.02 -25.81 -11.39
N ALA A 680 -7.85 -24.81 -10.53
CA ALA A 680 -8.49 -23.50 -10.70
C ALA A 680 -8.21 -22.90 -12.10
N GLY A 681 -9.27 -22.71 -12.89
CA GLY A 681 -9.19 -22.16 -14.25
C GLY A 681 -8.71 -23.14 -15.34
N VAL A 682 -8.41 -24.40 -15.02
CA VAL A 682 -7.88 -25.39 -15.99
C VAL A 682 -8.83 -26.56 -16.16
N TYR A 683 -9.21 -26.84 -17.40
CA TYR A 683 -10.22 -27.84 -17.77
C TYR A 683 -9.71 -28.85 -18.78
N ASP A 684 -10.10 -30.11 -18.60
CA ASP A 684 -10.03 -31.16 -19.62
C ASP A 684 -11.35 -31.24 -20.38
N LEU A 685 -11.29 -31.01 -21.68
CA LEU A 685 -12.41 -31.07 -22.61
C LEU A 685 -12.35 -32.37 -23.42
N SER A 686 -13.43 -33.14 -23.42
CA SER A 686 -13.47 -34.44 -24.10
C SER A 686 -14.83 -34.74 -24.73
N VAL A 687 -14.86 -35.77 -25.57
CA VAL A 687 -15.98 -36.09 -26.48
C VAL A 687 -16.23 -34.89 -27.39
N LEU A 688 -15.28 -34.68 -28.30
CA LEU A 688 -15.20 -33.50 -29.15
C LEU A 688 -15.91 -33.74 -30.49
N LEU A 689 -16.54 -32.72 -31.04
CA LEU A 689 -16.88 -32.62 -32.45
C LEU A 689 -15.87 -31.69 -33.11
N ARG A 690 -15.11 -32.19 -34.08
CA ARG A 690 -13.96 -31.50 -34.68
C ARG A 690 -14.32 -30.87 -36.03
N GLY A 691 -13.57 -29.85 -36.45
CA GLY A 691 -13.67 -29.23 -37.78
C GLY A 691 -15.07 -28.74 -38.18
N GLN A 692 -15.85 -28.22 -37.23
CA GLN A 692 -17.22 -27.75 -37.47
C GLN A 692 -17.26 -26.64 -38.53
N ASN A 693 -18.38 -26.55 -39.25
CA ASN A 693 -18.65 -25.51 -40.26
C ASN A 693 -17.56 -25.36 -41.35
N GLY A 694 -16.88 -26.45 -41.72
CA GLY A 694 -15.89 -26.42 -42.81
C GLY A 694 -14.47 -26.05 -42.38
N THR A 695 -14.16 -26.20 -41.09
CA THR A 695 -12.85 -25.87 -40.52
C THR A 695 -11.94 -27.10 -40.39
N GLU A 696 -12.27 -28.21 -41.04
CA GLU A 696 -11.46 -29.43 -41.02
C GLU A 696 -10.02 -29.17 -41.51
N GLY A 697 -9.86 -28.26 -42.47
CA GLY A 697 -8.56 -27.84 -42.99
C GLY A 697 -7.73 -26.96 -42.02
N ALA A 698 -8.32 -26.47 -40.93
CA ALA A 698 -7.60 -25.74 -39.88
C ALA A 698 -7.01 -26.67 -38.80
N MET A 699 -7.45 -27.93 -38.74
CA MET A 699 -6.84 -28.95 -37.87
C MET A 699 -5.36 -29.11 -38.20
N ARG A 700 -4.53 -29.26 -37.16
CA ARG A 700 -3.11 -29.59 -37.27
C ARG A 700 -2.78 -30.82 -36.43
N ASP A 701 -1.69 -31.48 -36.77
CA ASP A 701 -1.24 -32.71 -36.11
C ASP A 701 0.22 -32.53 -35.63
N PRO A 702 0.46 -31.91 -34.46
CA PRO A 702 -0.51 -31.32 -33.53
C PRO A 702 -0.76 -29.80 -33.72
N VAL A 703 -1.81 -29.29 -33.07
CA VAL A 703 -1.85 -27.90 -32.58
C VAL A 703 -1.07 -27.84 -31.27
N SER A 704 0.04 -27.10 -31.24
CA SER A 704 0.93 -27.07 -30.08
C SER A 704 0.30 -26.42 -28.85
N ALA A 705 0.82 -26.77 -27.67
CA ALA A 705 0.54 -26.05 -26.43
C ALA A 705 0.76 -24.52 -26.57
N GLY A 706 -0.08 -23.74 -25.89
CA GLY A 706 -0.07 -22.27 -25.93
C GLY A 706 -0.96 -21.65 -27.01
N ALA A 707 -1.64 -22.45 -27.83
CA ALA A 707 -2.60 -22.00 -28.83
C ALA A 707 -3.81 -21.31 -28.20
N ARG A 708 -4.34 -20.26 -28.85
CA ARG A 708 -5.49 -19.49 -28.33
C ARG A 708 -6.76 -20.35 -28.39
N PHE A 709 -7.51 -20.32 -27.30
CA PHE A 709 -8.83 -20.94 -27.17
C PHE A 709 -9.86 -19.88 -26.80
N VAL A 710 -11.04 -19.94 -27.39
CA VAL A 710 -12.15 -19.05 -27.05
C VAL A 710 -13.49 -19.76 -27.22
N VAL A 711 -14.39 -19.56 -26.26
CA VAL A 711 -15.78 -20.03 -26.37
C VAL A 711 -16.57 -19.07 -27.24
N ILE A 712 -17.31 -19.61 -28.21
CA ILE A 712 -18.10 -18.82 -29.16
C ILE A 712 -19.53 -18.71 -28.63
N ASN A 713 -19.86 -17.52 -28.12
CA ASN A 713 -21.17 -17.18 -27.59
C ASN A 713 -21.45 -15.66 -27.76
N SER A 714 -22.42 -15.10 -27.03
CA SER A 714 -22.78 -13.68 -27.12
C SER A 714 -21.70 -12.69 -26.66
N ALA A 715 -20.60 -13.15 -26.05
CA ALA A 715 -19.44 -12.31 -25.71
C ALA A 715 -18.50 -12.07 -26.92
N VAL A 716 -18.67 -12.81 -28.01
CA VAL A 716 -17.95 -12.56 -29.27
C VAL A 716 -18.74 -11.56 -30.11
N ALA A 717 -18.12 -10.46 -30.49
CA ALA A 717 -18.74 -9.41 -31.30
C ALA A 717 -18.39 -9.56 -32.78
N ALA A 718 -19.36 -9.31 -33.66
CA ALA A 718 -19.12 -9.18 -35.08
C ALA A 718 -18.63 -7.76 -35.42
N LEU A 719 -17.59 -7.68 -36.24
CA LEU A 719 -17.05 -6.45 -36.80
C LEU A 719 -17.81 -6.10 -38.09
N ASN A 720 -18.08 -4.82 -38.25
CA ASN A 720 -18.71 -4.30 -39.47
C ASN A 720 -17.63 -4.10 -40.53
N LEU A 721 -17.42 -5.10 -41.39
CA LEU A 721 -16.54 -5.03 -42.55
C LEU A 721 -17.33 -4.70 -43.81
N ARG A 722 -16.71 -3.98 -44.73
CA ARG A 722 -17.24 -3.80 -46.08
C ARG A 722 -16.66 -4.88 -47.00
N PRO A 723 -17.40 -5.36 -48.02
CA PRO A 723 -16.88 -6.37 -48.94
C PRO A 723 -15.56 -5.98 -49.64
N ASP A 724 -15.34 -4.69 -49.91
CA ASP A 724 -14.09 -4.17 -50.49
C ASP A 724 -12.90 -4.13 -49.53
N GLU A 725 -13.12 -4.39 -48.23
CA GLU A 725 -12.07 -4.43 -47.20
C GLU A 725 -11.51 -5.84 -46.98
N ILE A 726 -12.13 -6.86 -47.58
CA ILE A 726 -11.64 -8.24 -47.49
C ILE A 726 -10.22 -8.32 -48.08
N GLY A 727 -9.30 -8.93 -47.33
CA GLY A 727 -7.90 -9.09 -47.67
C GLY A 727 -7.03 -7.85 -47.39
N LEU A 728 -7.63 -6.71 -47.00
CA LEU A 728 -6.87 -5.51 -46.62
C LEU A 728 -6.42 -5.59 -45.16
N ALA A 729 -5.13 -5.33 -44.92
CA ALA A 729 -4.61 -5.14 -43.56
C ALA A 729 -5.08 -3.78 -43.01
N LEU A 730 -6.03 -3.81 -42.09
CA LEU A 730 -6.53 -2.62 -41.39
C LEU A 730 -5.92 -2.52 -40.00
N ASN A 731 -5.80 -1.30 -39.50
CA ASN A 731 -5.36 -1.03 -38.13
C ASN A 731 -6.57 -0.94 -37.22
N TYR A 732 -6.56 -1.72 -36.15
CA TYR A 732 -7.56 -1.73 -35.10
C TYR A 732 -6.97 -1.15 -33.83
N ARG A 733 -7.77 -0.39 -33.09
CA ARG A 733 -7.42 0.14 -31.78
C ARG A 733 -8.56 -0.13 -30.83
N TYR A 734 -8.28 -0.67 -29.65
CA TYR A 734 -9.33 -1.15 -28.74
C TYR A 734 -8.97 -0.93 -27.28
N GLY A 735 -9.98 -0.61 -26.47
CA GLY A 735 -9.82 -0.27 -25.06
C GLY A 735 -11.15 0.00 -24.35
N PRO A 736 -11.13 0.34 -23.05
CA PRO A 736 -12.31 0.64 -22.26
C PRO A 736 -13.15 1.77 -22.87
N VAL A 737 -14.48 1.60 -22.89
CA VAL A 737 -15.40 2.65 -23.38
C VAL A 737 -15.43 3.89 -22.49
N SER A 738 -15.02 3.77 -21.23
CA SER A 738 -14.97 4.88 -20.26
C SER A 738 -13.76 5.80 -20.44
N GLU A 739 -12.73 5.36 -21.17
CA GLU A 739 -11.47 6.09 -21.33
C GLU A 739 -11.34 6.70 -22.74
N SER A 740 -10.48 7.71 -22.86
CA SER A 740 -10.15 8.32 -24.14
C SER A 740 -9.23 7.45 -24.99
N LEU A 741 -9.27 7.61 -26.32
CA LEU A 741 -8.50 6.80 -27.28
C LEU A 741 -6.97 6.88 -27.10
N ASP A 742 -6.47 7.95 -26.47
CA ASP A 742 -5.06 8.20 -26.16
C ASP A 742 -4.61 7.62 -24.81
N ASP A 743 -5.53 7.05 -24.02
CA ASP A 743 -5.22 6.42 -22.74
C ASP A 743 -4.35 5.16 -22.91
N ASP A 744 -3.49 4.90 -21.94
CA ASP A 744 -2.53 3.79 -21.95
C ASP A 744 -3.20 2.40 -21.90
N THR A 745 -4.49 2.32 -21.59
CA THR A 745 -5.31 1.09 -21.63
C THR A 745 -5.69 0.66 -23.04
N TYR A 746 -5.56 1.53 -24.04
CA TYR A 746 -5.81 1.17 -25.43
C TYR A 746 -4.62 0.38 -26.04
N ALA A 747 -4.95 -0.65 -26.80
CA ALA A 747 -3.99 -1.45 -27.56
C ALA A 747 -4.30 -1.41 -29.06
N ASP A 748 -3.27 -1.64 -29.87
CA ASP A 748 -3.34 -1.64 -31.33
C ASP A 748 -3.12 -3.05 -31.89
N ALA A 749 -3.79 -3.37 -33.00
CA ALA A 749 -3.57 -4.59 -33.77
C ALA A 749 -3.73 -4.32 -35.26
N THR A 750 -2.96 -5.00 -36.10
CA THR A 750 -3.17 -5.00 -37.55
C THR A 750 -3.72 -6.36 -37.97
N HIS A 751 -4.85 -6.38 -38.66
CA HIS A 751 -5.49 -7.63 -39.06
C HIS A 751 -6.12 -7.52 -40.46
N ALA A 752 -6.08 -8.60 -41.23
CA ALA A 752 -6.68 -8.71 -42.55
C ALA A 752 -7.65 -9.90 -42.57
N PHE A 753 -8.95 -9.62 -42.63
CA PHE A 753 -9.97 -10.65 -42.74
C PHE A 753 -10.05 -11.16 -44.18
N ARG A 754 -10.10 -12.48 -44.35
CA ARG A 754 -10.27 -13.17 -45.64
C ARG A 754 -11.73 -13.39 -45.99
N GLY A 755 -12.66 -13.20 -45.05
CA GLY A 755 -14.10 -13.36 -45.27
C GLY A 755 -14.47 -14.83 -45.41
N LEU A 756 -14.02 -15.68 -44.48
CA LEU A 756 -14.23 -17.13 -44.52
C LEU A 756 -15.71 -17.54 -44.56
N GLY A 757 -16.60 -16.69 -44.06
CA GLY A 757 -18.04 -16.88 -44.21
C GLY A 757 -18.49 -17.01 -45.66
N LEU A 758 -17.79 -16.41 -46.64
CA LEU A 758 -18.07 -16.51 -48.09
C LEU A 758 -17.42 -17.74 -48.76
N ARG A 759 -16.50 -18.45 -48.09
CA ARG A 759 -15.69 -19.53 -48.69
C ARG A 759 -16.48 -20.83 -48.86
N PRO A 760 -16.72 -21.32 -50.09
CA PRO A 760 -17.41 -22.60 -50.30
C PRO A 760 -16.78 -23.76 -49.53
N LEU A 761 -17.61 -24.71 -49.12
CA LEU A 761 -17.14 -25.94 -48.47
C LEU A 761 -16.56 -26.91 -49.51
N SER A 762 -15.63 -27.76 -49.09
CA SER A 762 -15.08 -28.80 -49.97
C SER A 762 -16.17 -29.82 -50.35
N PRO A 763 -16.31 -30.24 -51.61
CA PRO A 763 -17.18 -31.36 -51.99
C PRO A 763 -16.85 -32.64 -51.22
N VAL A 764 -17.78 -33.59 -51.19
CA VAL A 764 -17.59 -34.90 -50.51
C VAL A 764 -18.00 -36.05 -51.42
N HIS A 765 -17.71 -37.28 -50.98
CA HIS A 765 -18.06 -38.51 -51.70
C HIS A 765 -17.61 -38.53 -53.17
N ILE A 766 -16.38 -38.08 -53.43
CA ILE A 766 -15.77 -38.19 -54.76
C ILE A 766 -15.65 -39.67 -55.10
N GLN A 767 -16.30 -40.07 -56.18
CA GLN A 767 -16.34 -41.44 -56.66
C GLN A 767 -16.10 -41.45 -58.16
N GLY A 768 -15.56 -42.57 -58.65
CA GLY A 768 -15.33 -42.77 -60.07
C GLY A 768 -15.63 -44.19 -60.49
N LYS A 769 -16.18 -44.33 -61.69
CA LYS A 769 -16.35 -45.62 -62.35
C LYS A 769 -15.67 -45.58 -63.71
N ARG A 770 -14.80 -46.56 -63.95
CA ARG A 770 -14.17 -46.76 -65.25
C ARG A 770 -15.08 -47.58 -66.17
N ASP A 771 -15.23 -47.16 -67.41
CA ASP A 771 -15.86 -47.98 -68.45
C ASP A 771 -14.82 -49.01 -68.94
N PRO A 772 -15.10 -50.33 -68.87
CA PRO A 772 -14.12 -51.36 -69.23
C PRO A 772 -13.88 -51.43 -70.75
N THR A 773 -14.77 -50.89 -71.58
CA THR A 773 -14.69 -50.92 -73.05
C THR A 773 -13.99 -49.69 -73.60
N SER A 774 -14.35 -48.50 -73.13
CA SER A 774 -13.74 -47.24 -73.62
C SER A 774 -12.52 -46.81 -72.81
N GLY A 775 -12.42 -47.24 -71.55
CA GLY A 775 -11.39 -46.78 -70.61
C GLY A 775 -11.64 -45.39 -70.03
N ASP A 776 -12.81 -44.79 -70.28
CA ASP A 776 -13.18 -43.49 -69.74
C ASP A 776 -13.55 -43.59 -68.26
N TRP A 777 -13.24 -42.54 -67.50
CA TRP A 777 -13.65 -42.39 -66.11
C TRP A 777 -14.88 -41.48 -66.01
N ALA A 778 -15.99 -42.01 -65.47
CA ALA A 778 -17.13 -41.21 -65.03
C ALA A 778 -16.93 -40.86 -63.54
N LEU A 779 -16.56 -39.62 -63.27
CA LEU A 779 -16.31 -39.09 -61.93
C LEU A 779 -17.52 -38.28 -61.46
N GLN A 780 -17.87 -38.41 -60.18
CA GLN A 780 -18.96 -37.69 -59.55
C GLN A 780 -18.62 -37.34 -58.09
N TRP A 781 -19.25 -36.32 -57.56
CA TRP A 781 -19.12 -35.89 -56.16
C TRP A 781 -20.42 -35.29 -55.65
N VAL A 782 -20.49 -34.99 -54.35
CA VAL A 782 -21.66 -34.40 -53.70
C VAL A 782 -21.30 -33.00 -53.19
N ARG A 783 -22.17 -32.03 -53.47
CA ARG A 783 -22.06 -30.63 -53.03
C ARG A 783 -22.23 -30.53 -51.51
N ARG A 784 -21.48 -29.62 -50.88
CA ARG A 784 -21.75 -29.16 -49.50
C ARG A 784 -22.25 -27.71 -49.56
N THR A 785 -23.11 -27.33 -48.61
CA THR A 785 -23.59 -25.94 -48.50
C THR A 785 -23.13 -25.30 -47.20
N ARG A 786 -22.95 -23.97 -47.22
CA ARG A 786 -22.52 -23.16 -46.07
C ARG A 786 -23.67 -22.81 -45.12
N TYR A 787 -24.90 -22.85 -45.59
CA TYR A 787 -26.09 -22.47 -44.83
C TYR A 787 -27.31 -23.30 -45.25
N GLY A 788 -28.20 -23.59 -44.30
CA GLY A 788 -29.45 -24.33 -44.55
C GLY A 788 -29.27 -25.81 -44.91
N GLY A 789 -28.10 -26.40 -44.61
CA GLY A 789 -27.78 -27.80 -44.92
C GLY A 789 -28.41 -28.84 -43.99
N ASP A 790 -28.95 -28.42 -42.84
CA ASP A 790 -29.43 -29.34 -41.80
C ASP A 790 -30.91 -29.74 -41.96
N SER A 791 -31.63 -29.16 -42.93
CA SER A 791 -33.03 -29.49 -43.19
C SER A 791 -33.15 -30.79 -43.99
N TRP A 792 -33.95 -31.73 -43.46
CA TRP A 792 -34.26 -33.01 -44.10
C TRP A 792 -35.51 -32.99 -44.99
N GLU A 793 -36.21 -31.85 -45.06
CA GLU A 793 -37.46 -31.73 -45.84
C GLU A 793 -37.21 -31.41 -47.33
N GLY A 794 -36.04 -30.89 -47.67
CA GLY A 794 -35.68 -30.53 -49.04
C GLY A 794 -35.29 -31.73 -49.91
N LEU A 795 -35.35 -31.55 -51.24
CA LEU A 795 -34.85 -32.54 -52.20
C LEU A 795 -33.30 -32.57 -52.28
N ASP A 796 -32.68 -31.43 -52.00
CA ASP A 796 -31.23 -31.22 -51.93
C ASP A 796 -30.97 -29.99 -51.04
N VAL A 797 -29.74 -29.85 -50.56
CA VAL A 797 -29.32 -28.68 -49.78
C VAL A 797 -29.31 -27.42 -50.65
N PRO A 798 -29.60 -26.22 -50.10
CA PRO A 798 -29.58 -24.98 -50.88
C PRO A 798 -28.24 -24.73 -51.58
N LEU A 799 -28.29 -24.21 -52.82
CA LEU A 799 -27.10 -23.69 -53.48
C LEU A 799 -26.71 -22.36 -52.82
N GLY A 800 -25.56 -22.35 -52.15
CA GLY A 800 -25.05 -21.19 -51.40
C GLY A 800 -24.38 -20.10 -52.23
N GLU A 801 -24.36 -20.24 -53.56
CA GLU A 801 -23.60 -19.42 -54.51
C GLU A 801 -24.50 -19.01 -55.70
N ASP A 802 -24.13 -17.97 -56.44
CA ASP A 802 -24.90 -17.50 -57.62
C ASP A 802 -25.00 -18.53 -58.75
N ALA A 803 -24.01 -19.43 -58.83
CA ALA A 803 -23.97 -20.52 -59.78
C ALA A 803 -23.28 -21.74 -59.15
N GLU A 804 -23.73 -22.93 -59.54
CA GLU A 804 -23.04 -24.17 -59.18
C GLU A 804 -21.82 -24.35 -60.09
N LEU A 805 -20.62 -24.21 -59.50
CA LEU A 805 -19.34 -24.28 -60.22
C LEU A 805 -18.32 -25.07 -59.40
N TYR A 806 -17.55 -25.92 -60.09
CA TYR A 806 -16.48 -26.71 -59.50
C TYR A 806 -15.20 -26.59 -60.30
N ARG A 807 -14.06 -26.58 -59.62
CA ARG A 807 -12.74 -26.80 -60.18
C ARG A 807 -12.34 -28.25 -59.95
N PHE A 808 -12.24 -29.01 -61.02
CA PHE A 808 -11.78 -30.39 -61.04
C PHE A 808 -10.34 -30.45 -61.53
N GLU A 809 -9.46 -31.08 -60.74
CA GLU A 809 -8.04 -31.22 -61.06
C GLU A 809 -7.61 -32.69 -61.02
N VAL A 810 -6.77 -33.08 -61.98
CA VAL A 810 -6.06 -34.36 -62.03
C VAL A 810 -4.60 -34.13 -61.66
N LEU A 811 -4.05 -35.01 -60.81
CA LEU A 811 -2.72 -34.84 -60.23
C LEU A 811 -1.79 -35.99 -60.67
N ASP A 812 -0.49 -35.69 -60.79
CA ASP A 812 0.59 -36.65 -61.03
C ASP A 812 0.97 -37.40 -59.74
N GLY A 813 0.02 -38.16 -59.21
CA GLY A 813 0.07 -38.74 -57.86
C GLY A 813 -0.70 -37.89 -56.83
N PRO A 814 -1.06 -38.45 -55.66
CA PRO A 814 -1.88 -37.75 -54.65
C PRO A 814 -1.34 -36.38 -54.21
N ASP A 815 -0.01 -36.23 -54.15
CA ASP A 815 0.69 -34.99 -53.79
C ASP A 815 1.46 -34.39 -54.99
N GLY A 816 1.11 -34.81 -56.21
CA GLY A 816 1.80 -34.45 -57.45
C GLY A 816 1.40 -33.09 -58.02
N ALA A 817 2.05 -32.72 -59.12
CA ALA A 817 1.68 -31.53 -59.88
C ALA A 817 0.31 -31.70 -60.55
N VAL A 818 -0.41 -30.57 -60.74
CA VAL A 818 -1.66 -30.56 -61.50
C VAL A 818 -1.37 -30.82 -62.97
N LEU A 819 -1.87 -31.93 -63.50
CA LEU A 819 -1.76 -32.31 -64.91
C LEU A 819 -2.88 -31.70 -65.74
N ARG A 820 -4.07 -31.61 -65.16
CA ARG A 820 -5.26 -31.05 -65.80
C ARG A 820 -6.10 -30.29 -64.77
N SER A 821 -6.60 -29.13 -65.17
CA SER A 821 -7.56 -28.32 -64.40
C SER A 821 -8.73 -27.93 -65.31
N VAL A 822 -9.95 -28.24 -64.90
CA VAL A 822 -11.18 -27.96 -65.65
C VAL A 822 -12.23 -27.38 -64.72
N GLU A 823 -12.98 -26.40 -65.21
CA GLU A 823 -14.17 -25.90 -64.52
C GLU A 823 -15.44 -26.55 -65.09
N THR A 824 -16.32 -27.03 -64.21
CA THR A 824 -17.58 -27.69 -64.57
C THR A 824 -18.74 -27.12 -63.77
N SER A 825 -19.91 -27.00 -64.41
CA SER A 825 -21.14 -26.54 -63.78
C SER A 825 -22.06 -27.67 -63.32
N SER A 826 -21.56 -28.91 -63.30
CA SER A 826 -22.25 -30.07 -62.76
C SER A 826 -21.32 -30.84 -61.81
N PRO A 827 -21.84 -31.57 -60.82
CA PRO A 827 -21.04 -32.30 -59.85
C PRO A 827 -20.49 -33.63 -60.42
N ALA A 828 -20.08 -33.60 -61.69
CA ALA A 828 -19.56 -34.73 -62.43
C ALA A 828 -18.57 -34.29 -63.51
N PHE A 829 -17.64 -35.18 -63.85
CA PHE A 829 -16.70 -34.99 -64.95
C PHE A 829 -16.41 -36.31 -65.67
N ALA A 830 -16.44 -36.29 -67.00
CA ALA A 830 -16.08 -37.42 -67.84
C ALA A 830 -14.61 -37.29 -68.29
N TYR A 831 -13.73 -38.07 -67.66
CA TYR A 831 -12.30 -38.06 -67.95
C TYR A 831 -11.95 -39.14 -68.98
N THR A 832 -11.97 -38.74 -70.24
CA THR A 832 -11.87 -39.66 -71.38
C THR A 832 -10.48 -40.31 -71.53
N ALA A 833 -10.40 -41.46 -72.19
CA ALA A 833 -9.14 -42.15 -72.47
C ALA A 833 -8.14 -41.29 -73.29
N ALA A 834 -8.65 -40.37 -74.12
CA ALA A 834 -7.82 -39.40 -74.84
C ALA A 834 -7.20 -38.38 -73.87
N MET A 835 -8.00 -37.81 -72.97
CA MET A 835 -7.51 -36.90 -71.93
C MET A 835 -6.49 -37.58 -71.01
N GLN A 836 -6.71 -38.84 -70.66
CA GLN A 836 -5.74 -39.65 -69.91
C GLN A 836 -4.42 -39.85 -70.67
N SER A 837 -4.50 -40.04 -71.99
CA SER A 837 -3.29 -40.21 -72.80
C SER A 837 -2.53 -38.90 -72.97
N ASP A 838 -3.22 -37.76 -73.00
CA ASP A 838 -2.59 -36.44 -72.99
C ASP A 838 -1.86 -36.17 -71.66
N ASP A 839 -2.49 -36.56 -70.53
CA ASP A 839 -1.98 -36.24 -69.19
C ASP A 839 -0.91 -37.24 -68.72
N PHE A 840 -1.08 -38.54 -69.01
CA PHE A 840 -0.24 -39.64 -68.49
C PHE A 840 0.44 -40.50 -69.58
N GLY A 841 0.20 -40.23 -70.87
CA GLY A 841 0.74 -41.02 -71.99
C GLY A 841 0.01 -42.34 -72.29
N ALA A 842 -0.90 -42.77 -71.42
CA ALA A 842 -1.78 -43.93 -71.63
C ALA A 842 -2.98 -43.88 -70.67
N PRO A 843 -4.09 -44.62 -70.94
CA PRO A 843 -5.19 -44.77 -69.99
C PRO A 843 -4.75 -45.37 -68.65
N GLN A 844 -5.22 -44.78 -67.54
CA GLN A 844 -4.82 -45.14 -66.18
C GLN A 844 -5.87 -46.00 -65.46
N TRP A 845 -5.39 -46.82 -64.52
CA TRP A 845 -6.20 -47.71 -63.67
C TRP A 845 -6.50 -47.10 -62.30
N ASN A 846 -5.76 -46.04 -61.95
CA ASN A 846 -6.07 -45.16 -60.84
C ASN A 846 -5.91 -43.70 -61.28
N VAL A 847 -6.66 -42.80 -60.68
CA VAL A 847 -6.58 -41.37 -60.99
C VAL A 847 -6.64 -40.59 -59.68
N PRO A 848 -5.52 -39.96 -59.27
CA PRO A 848 -5.53 -38.98 -58.20
C PRO A 848 -6.21 -37.70 -58.69
N VAL A 849 -7.28 -37.30 -58.01
CA VAL A 849 -8.08 -36.13 -58.34
C VAL A 849 -8.30 -35.27 -57.12
N ARG A 850 -8.59 -33.99 -57.32
CA ARG A 850 -9.18 -33.15 -56.28
C ARG A 850 -10.23 -32.22 -56.87
N VAL A 851 -11.25 -31.93 -56.07
CA VAL A 851 -12.37 -31.06 -56.47
C VAL A 851 -12.59 -29.97 -55.45
N ALA A 852 -12.70 -28.72 -55.90
CA ALA A 852 -13.14 -27.59 -55.09
C ALA A 852 -14.44 -27.00 -55.66
N GLN A 853 -15.37 -26.61 -54.79
CA GLN A 853 -16.47 -25.75 -55.18
C GLN A 853 -15.97 -24.31 -55.32
N VAL A 854 -16.47 -23.58 -56.32
CA VAL A 854 -16.00 -22.24 -56.66
C VAL A 854 -17.11 -21.22 -56.42
N SER A 855 -16.79 -20.19 -55.65
CA SER A 855 -17.63 -18.99 -55.52
C SER A 855 -17.13 -17.94 -56.51
N PRO A 856 -18.01 -17.29 -57.28
CA PRO A 856 -17.62 -16.11 -58.07
C PRO A 856 -17.10 -14.95 -57.21
N VAL A 857 -17.48 -14.87 -55.93
CA VAL A 857 -17.11 -13.79 -55.01
C VAL A 857 -15.84 -14.12 -54.23
N TYR A 858 -15.71 -15.36 -53.73
CA TYR A 858 -14.55 -15.78 -52.93
C TYR A 858 -13.44 -16.45 -53.75
N GLY A 859 -13.79 -17.09 -54.86
CA GLY A 859 -12.93 -18.02 -55.59
C GLY A 859 -13.10 -19.48 -55.13
N PRO A 860 -12.12 -20.36 -55.41
CA PRO A 860 -12.21 -21.76 -55.02
C PRO A 860 -12.14 -21.94 -53.49
N GLY A 861 -13.04 -22.75 -52.95
CA GLY A 861 -12.97 -23.24 -51.58
C GLY A 861 -11.87 -24.32 -51.40
N PRO A 862 -11.80 -24.96 -50.21
CA PRO A 862 -10.88 -26.06 -50.00
C PRO A 862 -11.17 -27.22 -50.96
N SER A 863 -10.10 -27.84 -51.48
CA SER A 863 -10.24 -28.99 -52.38
C SER A 863 -10.37 -30.29 -51.58
N ALA A 864 -11.31 -31.15 -51.97
CA ALA A 864 -11.37 -32.52 -51.49
C ALA A 864 -10.53 -33.43 -52.41
N PRO A 865 -9.48 -34.09 -51.90
CA PRO A 865 -8.69 -35.03 -52.67
C PRO A 865 -9.31 -36.44 -52.65
N ALA A 866 -9.12 -37.20 -53.74
CA ALA A 866 -9.46 -38.62 -53.80
C ALA A 866 -8.51 -39.34 -54.75
N LEU A 867 -8.07 -40.54 -54.36
CA LEU A 867 -7.40 -41.46 -55.27
C LEU A 867 -8.42 -42.51 -55.70
N ILE A 868 -8.86 -42.41 -56.95
CA ILE A 868 -9.89 -43.30 -57.52
C ILE A 868 -9.19 -44.52 -58.11
N TYR A 869 -9.72 -45.72 -57.82
CA TYR A 869 -9.22 -46.99 -58.34
C TYR A 869 -10.30 -47.75 -59.09
N ASP A 870 -9.91 -48.55 -60.08
CA ASP A 870 -10.81 -49.49 -60.74
C ASP A 870 -10.89 -50.77 -59.90
N TYR A 871 -11.91 -50.89 -59.05
CA TYR A 871 -12.10 -52.05 -58.18
C TYR A 871 -12.65 -53.30 -58.90
N GLN A 872 -12.88 -53.25 -60.21
CA GLN A 872 -13.39 -54.42 -60.95
C GLN A 872 -12.30 -55.41 -61.39
N HIS A 873 -11.01 -55.13 -61.14
CA HIS A 873 -9.87 -56.04 -61.36
C HIS A 873 -8.88 -56.05 -60.20
#